data_AF-A0A2T1DDL0-F1
#
_entry.id   AF-A0A2T1DDL0-F1
#
_cell.length_a   1.000
_cell.length_b   1.000
_cell.length_c   1.000
_cell.angle_alpha   90.00
_cell.angle_beta   90.00
_cell.angle_gamma   90.00
#
_symmetry.space_group_name_H-M   'P 1'
#
loop_
_entity.id
_entity.type
_entity.pdbx_description
1 polymer ?
#
loop_
_entity_poly.entity_id
_entity_poly.type
_entity_poly.pdbx_seq_one_letter_code
_entity_poly.pdbx_strand_id
1 'polypeptide(L)'
;MKRMIRIDTLQWFIGSYIFLRGALMLIAPHKLTTHVFVPIQPYLPWLGTLQVIGGTALIATAALAPRRSLTFLAHLIAGASLLQAAIGHILAGTWTGAAGFGTLALGTMAAPFLPRVRWQLPRETDLDWFAFLTGIRLTLDGLLILSPFNQQFAASLYDPIRPYLPIYGMAHLASGVGLLAVCWFPVRSRWFVQFVYLVAAGVLWAWSLGLGIPTWNSLLYFGGLGTLLALSPWIRSRLPQLDHASLRTQLLMTLVGIVTLPILFAVAWVTLPQEQAVINRALTVQRTLAVALAQDTENYVELHRAAINALAGQPNLSRLNASEQRELLQAVNRAYPDMVVFSTFDANGNAIARSDMNPPGPPIDELPLYDTIRRTGEPTLEVLVGRVIQKPLFAFAAPILENAQFAGVVSGAIESSRIAEQLSQASADADVIAYLVDAEGRVIAHPDAALVEAFTSYADRPSVQALLTMNRSETGENPRKIGEIRYWDGSAWELAGYSKISGLNWGVVVERPVAGVLGTVNAARDRDLGTLLLVTVAALIIGSILARRLTTPLTTLTHASAQLALGNLTAPLPKSNITEVAHLSAVFGEMRTYLARRTAERDRAEAKLQRSEARLRRLVESNIVGVIIANFDGAILEANDAFLEMVGYSREDLNQGRVNWATMSPPEYRQQDEAKIAEIQRTGACAPFEKEYLRQDGSRVPIWQVLPYCPIARIAVFALFLT
;
A
#
# COMPACT_ATOMS: atom_id res chain seq x y z
N MET A 1 4.04 -39.36 0.13
CA MET A 1 4.14 -38.07 0.86
C MET A 1 3.23 -37.05 0.18
N LYS A 2 2.18 -36.55 0.84
CA LYS A 2 1.34 -35.49 0.26
C LYS A 2 2.14 -34.18 0.25
N ARG A 3 2.37 -33.60 -0.93
CA ARG A 3 2.89 -32.24 -1.06
C ARG A 3 1.87 -31.27 -0.50
N MET A 4 2.35 -30.26 0.20
CA MET A 4 1.51 -29.25 0.83
C MET A 4 1.78 -27.89 0.17
N ILE A 5 0.77 -27.02 0.13
CA ILE A 5 0.85 -25.73 -0.57
C ILE A 5 1.13 -24.61 0.42
N ARG A 6 2.10 -23.76 0.08
CA ARG A 6 2.45 -22.55 0.81
C ARG A 6 1.81 -21.32 0.18
N ILE A 7 1.18 -20.50 1.02
CA ILE A 7 0.45 -19.29 0.62
C ILE A 7 1.00 -18.02 1.30
N ASP A 8 2.02 -18.13 2.14
CA ASP A 8 2.59 -17.01 2.89
C ASP A 8 3.28 -16.00 1.97
N THR A 9 4.06 -16.48 0.99
CA THR A 9 4.67 -15.67 -0.07
C THR A 9 3.60 -14.90 -0.85
N LEU A 10 2.51 -15.57 -1.24
CA LEU A 10 1.37 -14.95 -1.90
C LEU A 10 0.80 -13.81 -1.04
N GLN A 11 0.53 -14.07 0.23
CA GLN A 11 -0.08 -13.08 1.12
C GLN A 11 0.77 -11.82 1.28
N TRP A 12 2.08 -11.97 1.47
CA TRP A 12 3.00 -10.84 1.57
C TRP A 12 3.17 -10.11 0.24
N PHE A 13 3.43 -10.84 -0.84
CA PHE A 13 3.83 -10.26 -2.12
C PHE A 13 2.65 -9.63 -2.84
N ILE A 14 1.54 -10.37 -2.97
CA ILE A 14 0.31 -9.84 -3.57
C ILE A 14 -0.30 -8.77 -2.66
N GLY A 15 -0.25 -8.94 -1.34
CA GLY A 15 -0.76 -7.94 -0.40
C GLY A 15 -0.03 -6.60 -0.53
N SER A 16 1.31 -6.63 -0.56
CA SER A 16 2.15 -5.44 -0.75
C SER A 16 1.96 -4.81 -2.13
N TYR A 17 1.86 -5.64 -3.18
CA TYR A 17 1.62 -5.17 -4.54
C TYR A 17 0.28 -4.43 -4.66
N ILE A 18 -0.82 -5.05 -4.20
CA ILE A 18 -2.16 -4.46 -4.25
C ILE A 18 -2.19 -3.18 -3.40
N PHE A 19 -1.59 -3.20 -2.21
CA PHE A 19 -1.52 -2.02 -1.34
C PHE A 19 -0.82 -0.84 -2.03
N LEU A 20 0.39 -1.07 -2.58
CA LEU A 20 1.19 -0.02 -3.21
C LEU A 20 0.52 0.54 -4.47
N ARG A 21 -0.11 -0.34 -5.27
CA ARG A 21 -0.90 0.08 -6.43
C ARG A 21 -2.12 0.91 -6.01
N GLY A 22 -2.84 0.48 -4.99
CA GLY A 22 -3.98 1.22 -4.44
C GLY A 22 -3.57 2.59 -3.88
N ALA A 23 -2.43 2.67 -3.18
CA ALA A 23 -1.91 3.91 -2.65
C ALA A 23 -1.55 4.92 -3.76
N LEU A 24 -0.98 4.46 -4.87
CA LEU A 24 -0.71 5.31 -6.03
C LEU A 24 -1.97 5.80 -6.73
N MET A 25 -3.00 4.96 -6.83
CA MET A 25 -4.30 5.38 -7.37
C MET A 25 -4.93 6.52 -6.56
N LEU A 26 -4.68 6.55 -5.25
CA LEU A 26 -5.20 7.57 -4.35
C LEU A 26 -4.36 8.84 -4.32
N ILE A 27 -3.03 8.72 -4.27
CA ILE A 27 -2.14 9.88 -4.06
C ILE A 27 -1.68 10.50 -5.37
N ALA A 28 -1.32 9.67 -6.35
CA ALA A 28 -0.67 10.11 -7.57
C ALA A 28 -1.37 9.52 -8.82
N PRO A 29 -2.68 9.75 -9.01
CA PRO A 29 -3.43 9.20 -10.14
C PRO A 29 -2.90 9.70 -11.49
N HIS A 30 -2.26 10.88 -11.54
CA HIS A 30 -1.62 11.42 -12.74
C HIS A 30 -0.43 10.58 -13.22
N LYS A 31 0.14 9.72 -12.38
CA LYS A 31 1.18 8.75 -12.76
C LYS A 31 0.63 7.50 -13.47
N LEU A 32 -0.71 7.38 -13.57
CA LEU A 32 -1.42 6.27 -14.19
C LEU A 32 -2.03 6.64 -15.56
N THR A 33 -1.61 7.76 -16.17
CA THR A 33 -2.14 8.27 -17.45
C THR A 33 -1.53 7.55 -18.65
N THR A 34 -1.99 6.33 -18.92
CA THR A 34 -1.93 5.75 -20.28
C THR A 34 -3.32 5.60 -20.85
N HIS A 35 -3.47 5.59 -22.17
CA HIS A 35 -4.75 5.39 -22.88
C HIS A 35 -5.58 4.23 -22.32
N VAL A 36 -4.91 3.16 -21.86
CA VAL A 36 -5.49 1.98 -21.22
C VAL A 36 -6.33 2.32 -19.97
N PHE A 37 -6.03 3.41 -19.26
CA PHE A 37 -6.69 3.81 -18.01
C PHE A 37 -7.75 4.88 -18.16
N VAL A 38 -7.88 5.52 -19.33
CA VAL A 38 -8.88 6.56 -19.59
C VAL A 38 -10.30 6.08 -19.24
N PRO A 39 -10.75 4.86 -19.63
CA PRO A 39 -12.10 4.39 -19.31
C PRO A 39 -12.38 4.21 -17.81
N ILE A 40 -11.33 4.01 -17.00
CA ILE A 40 -11.46 3.74 -15.55
C ILE A 40 -10.99 4.89 -14.66
N GLN A 41 -10.50 5.98 -15.25
CA GLN A 41 -9.99 7.16 -14.54
C GLN A 41 -10.99 7.74 -13.53
N PRO A 42 -12.30 7.87 -13.82
CA PRO A 42 -13.28 8.41 -12.87
C PRO A 42 -13.45 7.56 -11.61
N TYR A 43 -13.12 6.28 -11.69
CA TYR A 43 -13.31 5.32 -10.60
C TYR A 43 -12.03 5.08 -9.78
N LEU A 44 -10.87 5.60 -10.21
CA LEU A 44 -9.58 5.39 -9.53
C LEU A 44 -9.61 5.57 -8.00
N PRO A 45 -10.33 6.55 -7.42
CA PRO A 45 -10.39 6.68 -5.96
C PRO A 45 -11.04 5.47 -5.27
N TRP A 46 -12.16 5.00 -5.81
CA TRP A 46 -12.87 3.82 -5.29
C TRP A 46 -12.06 2.55 -5.49
N LEU A 47 -11.48 2.37 -6.69
CA LEU A 47 -10.65 1.22 -7.02
C LEU A 47 -9.35 1.19 -6.20
N GLY A 48 -8.78 2.36 -5.93
CA GLY A 48 -7.60 2.53 -5.08
C GLY A 48 -7.91 2.18 -3.63
N THR A 49 -9.04 2.66 -3.10
CA THR A 49 -9.52 2.34 -1.74
C THR A 49 -9.74 0.84 -1.57
N LEU A 50 -10.42 0.19 -2.53
CA LEU A 50 -10.66 -1.24 -2.50
C LEU A 50 -9.35 -2.03 -2.48
N GLN A 51 -8.36 -1.62 -3.29
CA GLN A 51 -7.03 -2.23 -3.32
C GLN A 51 -6.24 -2.01 -2.02
N VAL A 52 -6.27 -0.81 -1.43
CA VAL A 52 -5.62 -0.57 -0.12
C VAL A 52 -6.22 -1.49 0.94
N ILE A 53 -7.54 -1.64 0.98
CA ILE A 53 -8.23 -2.54 1.91
C ILE A 53 -7.84 -4.00 1.65
N GLY A 54 -7.90 -4.45 0.39
CA GLY A 54 -7.55 -5.81 0.00
C GLY A 54 -6.10 -6.17 0.30
N GLY A 55 -5.16 -5.29 -0.05
CA GLY A 55 -3.74 -5.46 0.22
C GLY A 55 -3.43 -5.50 1.72
N THR A 56 -4.00 -4.57 2.49
CA THR A 56 -3.86 -4.53 3.96
C THR A 56 -4.44 -5.78 4.61
N ALA A 57 -5.63 -6.22 4.17
CA ALA A 57 -6.27 -7.42 4.69
C ALA A 57 -5.40 -8.66 4.43
N LEU A 58 -4.80 -8.79 3.24
CA LEU A 58 -3.94 -9.91 2.89
C LEU A 58 -2.65 -9.90 3.73
N ILE A 59 -2.00 -8.74 3.90
CA ILE A 59 -0.84 -8.56 4.78
C ILE A 59 -1.19 -8.91 6.23
N ALA A 60 -2.36 -8.47 6.72
CA ALA A 60 -2.83 -8.79 8.06
C ALA A 60 -3.11 -10.29 8.24
N THR A 61 -3.60 -10.99 7.20
CA THR A 61 -3.76 -12.45 7.28
C THR A 61 -2.47 -13.21 7.39
N ALA A 62 -1.41 -12.72 6.74
CA ALA A 62 -0.07 -13.18 7.04
C ALA A 62 0.23 -12.79 8.49
N ALA A 63 0.48 -11.53 8.79
CA ALA A 63 1.03 -11.08 10.08
C ALA A 63 0.29 -11.56 11.36
N LEU A 64 -1.05 -11.62 11.35
CA LEU A 64 -1.88 -11.82 12.55
C LEU A 64 -2.57 -13.20 12.61
N ALA A 65 -2.52 -14.00 11.54
CA ALA A 65 -3.20 -15.29 11.43
C ALA A 65 -4.65 -15.33 12.01
N PRO A 66 -5.56 -14.46 11.53
CA PRO A 66 -6.91 -14.31 12.09
C PRO A 66 -7.78 -15.56 11.85
N ARG A 67 -9.00 -15.57 12.43
CA ARG A 67 -9.98 -16.65 12.26
C ARG A 67 -10.20 -16.99 10.77
N ARG A 68 -10.55 -18.25 10.49
CA ARG A 68 -10.67 -18.78 9.12
C ARG A 68 -11.62 -17.96 8.24
N SER A 69 -12.72 -17.46 8.80
CA SER A 69 -13.68 -16.59 8.11
C SER A 69 -13.06 -15.26 7.67
N LEU A 70 -12.29 -14.61 8.55
CA LEU A 70 -11.57 -13.37 8.22
C LEU A 70 -10.46 -13.60 7.19
N THR A 71 -9.76 -14.74 7.28
CA THR A 71 -8.78 -15.12 6.27
C THR A 71 -9.44 -15.30 4.90
N PHE A 72 -10.60 -15.97 4.86
CA PHE A 72 -11.38 -16.16 3.64
C PHE A 72 -11.83 -14.81 3.06
N LEU A 73 -12.41 -13.95 3.88
CA LEU A 73 -12.86 -12.62 3.49
C LEU A 73 -11.71 -11.76 2.93
N ALA A 74 -10.54 -11.77 3.56
CA ALA A 74 -9.37 -11.02 3.09
C ALA A 74 -8.91 -11.47 1.70
N HIS A 75 -8.86 -12.79 1.44
CA HIS A 75 -8.51 -13.31 0.11
C HIS A 75 -9.59 -13.01 -0.92
N LEU A 76 -10.86 -13.00 -0.53
CA LEU A 76 -11.98 -12.62 -1.39
C LEU A 76 -11.89 -11.15 -1.81
N ILE A 77 -11.65 -10.23 -0.86
CA ILE A 77 -11.51 -8.79 -1.13
C ILE A 77 -10.27 -8.53 -2.01
N ALA A 78 -9.12 -9.11 -1.66
CA ALA A 78 -7.89 -8.97 -2.45
C ALA A 78 -8.05 -9.53 -3.87
N GLY A 79 -8.66 -10.71 -3.99
CA GLY A 79 -8.97 -11.35 -5.27
C GLY A 79 -9.95 -10.54 -6.11
N ALA A 80 -11.03 -10.02 -5.51
CA ALA A 80 -11.98 -9.14 -6.19
C ALA A 80 -11.32 -7.85 -6.70
N SER A 81 -10.38 -7.28 -5.93
CA SER A 81 -9.60 -6.10 -6.33
C SER A 81 -8.74 -6.36 -7.57
N LEU A 82 -8.09 -7.54 -7.64
CA LEU A 82 -7.32 -7.96 -8.81
C LEU A 82 -8.23 -8.30 -10.00
N LEU A 83 -9.37 -8.93 -9.76
CA LEU A 83 -10.34 -9.25 -10.80
C LEU A 83 -10.90 -7.98 -11.45
N GLN A 84 -11.16 -6.96 -10.63
CA GLN A 84 -11.55 -5.63 -11.09
C GLN A 84 -10.44 -4.96 -11.94
N ALA A 85 -9.16 -5.17 -11.63
CA ALA A 85 -8.07 -4.74 -12.51
C ALA A 85 -8.05 -5.52 -13.84
N ALA A 86 -8.34 -6.83 -13.82
CA ALA A 86 -8.44 -7.64 -15.03
C ALA A 86 -9.57 -7.15 -15.95
N ILE A 87 -10.74 -6.81 -15.39
CA ILE A 87 -11.88 -6.25 -16.15
C ILE A 87 -11.47 -4.93 -16.83
N GLY A 88 -10.75 -4.04 -16.13
CA GLY A 88 -10.24 -2.80 -16.73
C GLY A 88 -9.36 -3.07 -17.96
N HIS A 89 -8.51 -4.09 -17.90
CA HIS A 89 -7.68 -4.52 -19.03
C HIS A 89 -8.48 -5.11 -20.19
N ILE A 90 -9.58 -5.84 -19.92
CA ILE A 90 -10.50 -6.34 -20.95
C ILE A 90 -11.17 -5.17 -21.68
N LEU A 91 -11.70 -4.20 -20.93
CA LEU A 91 -12.34 -3.00 -21.50
C LEU A 91 -11.37 -2.17 -22.34
N ALA A 92 -10.08 -2.17 -21.98
CA ALA A 92 -9.03 -1.52 -22.74
C ALA A 92 -8.47 -2.36 -23.91
N GLY A 93 -9.00 -3.57 -24.16
CA GLY A 93 -8.54 -4.45 -25.24
C GLY A 93 -7.15 -5.09 -25.02
N THR A 94 -6.67 -5.15 -23.78
CA THR A 94 -5.34 -5.66 -23.40
C THR A 94 -5.41 -7.04 -22.74
N TRP A 95 -5.41 -8.09 -23.56
CA TRP A 95 -5.62 -9.48 -23.11
C TRP A 95 -4.49 -10.02 -22.22
N THR A 96 -3.24 -9.63 -22.43
CA THR A 96 -2.11 -9.99 -21.56
C THR A 96 -2.31 -9.48 -20.13
N GLY A 97 -2.70 -8.21 -19.98
CA GLY A 97 -3.06 -7.64 -18.68
C GLY A 97 -4.24 -8.37 -18.04
N ALA A 98 -5.30 -8.66 -18.81
CA ALA A 98 -6.47 -9.38 -18.34
C ALA A 98 -6.12 -10.79 -17.82
N ALA A 99 -5.33 -11.56 -18.59
CA ALA A 99 -4.90 -12.89 -18.21
C ALA A 99 -4.01 -12.88 -16.97
N GLY A 100 -3.05 -11.94 -16.91
CA GLY A 100 -2.16 -11.82 -15.77
C GLY A 100 -2.87 -11.45 -14.47
N PHE A 101 -3.71 -10.41 -14.48
CA PHE A 101 -4.49 -10.02 -13.30
C PHE A 101 -5.55 -11.07 -12.94
N GLY A 102 -6.21 -11.67 -13.94
CA GLY A 102 -7.21 -12.72 -13.73
C GLY A 102 -6.61 -13.97 -13.08
N THR A 103 -5.42 -14.39 -13.52
CA THR A 103 -4.70 -15.54 -12.91
C THR A 103 -4.38 -15.27 -11.45
N LEU A 104 -3.85 -14.09 -11.14
CA LEU A 104 -3.53 -13.71 -9.75
C LEU A 104 -4.80 -13.57 -8.91
N ALA A 105 -5.90 -13.03 -9.47
CA ALA A 105 -7.18 -12.88 -8.79
C ALA A 105 -7.77 -14.24 -8.39
N LEU A 106 -7.96 -15.13 -9.36
CA LEU A 106 -8.52 -16.47 -9.14
C LEU A 106 -7.62 -17.29 -8.22
N GLY A 107 -6.30 -17.22 -8.42
CA GLY A 107 -5.33 -17.89 -7.56
C GLY A 107 -5.36 -17.39 -6.11
N THR A 108 -5.58 -16.09 -5.89
CA THR A 108 -5.74 -15.50 -4.55
C THR A 108 -7.06 -15.94 -3.91
N MET A 109 -8.16 -15.95 -4.66
CA MET A 109 -9.47 -16.42 -4.17
C MET A 109 -9.49 -17.93 -3.88
N ALA A 110 -8.70 -18.73 -4.60
CA ALA A 110 -8.58 -20.18 -4.40
C ALA A 110 -7.70 -20.55 -3.19
N ALA A 111 -6.73 -19.71 -2.83
CA ALA A 111 -5.75 -20.01 -1.78
C ALA A 111 -6.35 -20.45 -0.41
N PRO A 112 -7.50 -19.93 0.07
CA PRO A 112 -8.14 -20.40 1.29
C PRO A 112 -8.62 -21.85 1.29
N PHE A 113 -8.88 -22.42 0.11
CA PHE A 113 -9.41 -23.78 -0.06
C PHE A 113 -8.31 -24.84 -0.20
N LEU A 114 -7.07 -24.43 -0.40
CA LEU A 114 -5.94 -25.33 -0.61
C LEU A 114 -5.51 -26.03 0.69
N PRO A 115 -5.11 -27.32 0.64
CA PRO A 115 -4.60 -28.04 1.80
C PRO A 115 -3.28 -27.43 2.29
N ARG A 116 -3.30 -26.84 3.49
CA ARG A 116 -2.22 -26.00 4.04
C ARG A 116 -1.20 -26.79 4.86
N VAL A 117 0.09 -26.42 4.75
CA VAL A 117 1.07 -26.67 5.82
C VAL A 117 0.67 -25.89 7.05
N ARG A 118 0.16 -26.57 8.08
CA ARG A 118 0.18 -26.02 9.44
C ARG A 118 1.45 -26.51 10.11
N TRP A 119 2.35 -25.58 10.38
CA TRP A 119 3.34 -25.69 11.47
C TRP A 119 4.33 -26.86 11.36
N GLN A 120 5.14 -26.87 10.30
CA GLN A 120 6.46 -27.50 10.30
C GLN A 120 7.45 -26.59 9.56
N LEU A 121 8.74 -26.63 9.95
CA LEU A 121 9.83 -26.03 9.18
C LEU A 121 9.66 -26.40 7.70
N PRO A 122 9.65 -25.41 6.79
CA PRO A 122 9.29 -25.66 5.41
C PRO A 122 10.23 -26.70 4.81
N ARG A 123 9.65 -27.77 4.25
CA ARG A 123 10.44 -28.75 3.52
C ARG A 123 10.84 -28.11 2.19
N GLU A 124 12.04 -28.41 1.71
CA GLU A 124 12.49 -27.94 0.38
C GLU A 124 11.53 -28.36 -0.75
N THR A 125 10.65 -29.35 -0.50
CA THR A 125 9.67 -29.90 -1.43
C THR A 125 8.31 -29.20 -1.49
N ASP A 126 8.04 -28.19 -0.65
CA ASP A 126 6.72 -27.54 -0.60
C ASP A 126 6.51 -26.59 -1.80
N LEU A 127 5.31 -26.64 -2.39
CA LEU A 127 4.94 -25.85 -3.57
C LEU A 127 4.61 -24.41 -3.15
N ASP A 128 5.34 -23.46 -3.73
CA ASP A 128 5.09 -22.02 -3.56
C ASP A 128 3.97 -21.58 -4.51
N TRP A 129 2.81 -21.22 -3.94
CA TRP A 129 1.63 -20.85 -4.71
C TRP A 129 1.83 -19.57 -5.52
N PHE A 130 2.60 -18.60 -5.02
CA PHE A 130 2.88 -17.36 -5.75
C PHE A 130 3.70 -17.62 -7.02
N ALA A 131 4.79 -18.38 -6.88
CA ALA A 131 5.64 -18.74 -8.02
C ALA A 131 4.86 -19.59 -9.04
N PHE A 132 4.01 -20.51 -8.57
CA PHE A 132 3.15 -21.32 -9.42
C PHE A 132 2.17 -20.47 -10.23
N LEU A 133 1.43 -19.54 -9.59
CA LEU A 133 0.53 -18.62 -10.30
C LEU A 133 1.28 -17.71 -11.28
N THR A 134 2.47 -17.25 -10.91
CA THR A 134 3.33 -16.45 -11.79
C THR A 134 3.76 -17.25 -13.02
N GLY A 135 4.01 -18.56 -12.86
CA GLY A 135 4.31 -19.48 -13.96
C GLY A 135 3.12 -19.66 -14.91
N ILE A 136 1.91 -19.84 -14.38
CA ILE A 136 0.67 -19.89 -15.18
C ILE A 136 0.52 -18.60 -15.98
N ARG A 137 0.65 -17.45 -15.30
CA ARG A 137 0.56 -16.14 -15.93
C ARG A 137 1.55 -15.99 -17.08
N LEU A 138 2.84 -16.24 -16.85
CA LEU A 138 3.88 -16.08 -17.88
C LEU A 138 3.63 -17.02 -19.08
N THR A 139 3.10 -18.21 -18.82
CA THR A 139 2.72 -19.16 -19.89
C THR A 139 1.57 -18.59 -20.73
N LEU A 140 0.53 -18.05 -20.09
CA LEU A 140 -0.61 -17.42 -20.77
C LEU A 140 -0.18 -16.17 -21.54
N ASP A 141 0.65 -15.31 -20.93
CA ASP A 141 1.21 -14.12 -21.57
C ASP A 141 1.99 -14.51 -22.83
N GLY A 142 2.85 -15.54 -22.75
CA GLY A 142 3.60 -16.05 -23.90
C GLY A 142 2.71 -16.56 -25.04
N LEU A 143 1.66 -17.32 -24.72
CA LEU A 143 0.69 -17.82 -25.71
C LEU A 143 -0.10 -16.67 -26.35
N LEU A 144 -0.50 -15.66 -25.57
CA LEU A 144 -1.23 -14.50 -26.08
C LEU A 144 -0.37 -13.59 -26.95
N ILE A 145 0.91 -13.43 -26.62
CA ILE A 145 1.87 -12.66 -27.43
C ILE A 145 2.19 -13.38 -28.76
N LEU A 146 2.29 -14.70 -28.75
CA LEU A 146 2.54 -15.51 -29.96
C LEU A 146 1.26 -15.77 -30.79
N SER A 147 0.10 -15.38 -30.29
CA SER A 147 -1.18 -15.58 -30.97
C SER A 147 -1.24 -14.76 -32.27
N PRO A 148 -1.82 -15.30 -33.35
CA PRO A 148 -2.03 -14.57 -34.59
C PRO A 148 -3.01 -13.37 -34.44
N PHE A 149 -3.77 -13.28 -33.35
CA PHE A 149 -4.71 -12.20 -33.05
C PHE A 149 -4.06 -11.05 -32.25
N ASN A 150 -3.05 -10.42 -32.81
CA ASN A 150 -2.17 -9.49 -32.10
C ASN A 150 -2.68 -8.03 -32.00
N GLN A 151 -3.98 -7.79 -32.23
CA GLN A 151 -4.57 -6.44 -32.28
C GLN A 151 -4.36 -5.64 -30.98
N GLN A 152 -4.17 -6.32 -29.84
CA GLN A 152 -3.87 -5.66 -28.55
C GLN A 152 -2.55 -4.86 -28.54
N PHE A 153 -1.61 -5.12 -29.47
CA PHE A 153 -0.33 -4.42 -29.56
C PHE A 153 -0.30 -3.37 -30.70
N ALA A 154 -1.47 -2.99 -31.20
CA ALA A 154 -1.60 -1.94 -32.21
C ALA A 154 -1.36 -0.53 -31.64
N ALA A 155 -1.47 -0.34 -30.33
CA ALA A 155 -1.20 0.95 -29.69
C ALA A 155 0.27 1.36 -29.84
N SER A 156 0.52 2.67 -29.99
CA SER A 156 1.86 3.26 -30.18
C SER A 156 2.83 2.98 -29.02
N LEU A 157 2.31 2.76 -27.81
CA LEU A 157 3.10 2.33 -26.65
C LEU A 157 3.92 1.05 -26.93
N TYR A 158 3.45 0.18 -27.82
CA TYR A 158 4.13 -1.06 -28.17
C TYR A 158 5.08 -0.92 -29.35
N ASP A 159 5.14 0.22 -30.03
CA ASP A 159 6.03 0.44 -31.19
C ASP A 159 7.49 0.04 -30.92
N PRO A 160 8.10 0.34 -29.75
CA PRO A 160 9.49 -0.06 -29.47
C PRO A 160 9.71 -1.57 -29.37
N ILE A 161 8.70 -2.32 -28.90
CA ILE A 161 8.81 -3.78 -28.70
C ILE A 161 8.16 -4.59 -29.81
N ARG A 162 7.34 -3.97 -30.66
CA ARG A 162 6.56 -4.66 -31.71
C ARG A 162 7.43 -5.57 -32.60
N PRO A 163 8.64 -5.16 -33.04
CA PRO A 163 9.52 -6.03 -33.83
C PRO A 163 9.99 -7.28 -33.08
N TYR A 164 10.05 -7.21 -31.74
CA TYR A 164 10.59 -8.24 -30.87
C TYR A 164 9.52 -9.08 -30.15
N LEU A 165 8.22 -8.86 -30.45
CA LEU A 165 7.12 -9.59 -29.81
C LEU A 165 7.27 -11.12 -29.89
N PRO A 166 7.72 -11.74 -31.01
CA PRO A 166 7.94 -13.19 -31.04
C PRO A 166 8.98 -13.65 -30.01
N ILE A 167 10.06 -12.89 -29.84
CA ILE A 167 11.12 -13.20 -28.87
C ILE A 167 10.58 -13.05 -27.45
N TYR A 168 9.85 -11.96 -27.17
CA TYR A 168 9.19 -11.78 -25.87
C TYR A 168 8.20 -12.91 -25.58
N GLY A 169 7.36 -13.29 -26.54
CA GLY A 169 6.37 -14.36 -26.39
C GLY A 169 7.02 -15.72 -26.09
N MET A 170 8.07 -16.08 -26.84
CA MET A 170 8.85 -17.30 -26.56
C MET A 170 9.52 -17.26 -25.19
N ALA A 171 10.10 -16.11 -24.80
CA ALA A 171 10.74 -15.95 -23.50
C ALA A 171 9.74 -16.07 -22.33
N HIS A 172 8.55 -15.48 -22.45
CA HIS A 172 7.47 -15.61 -21.48
C HIS A 172 6.99 -17.06 -21.37
N LEU A 173 6.75 -17.72 -22.52
CA LEU A 173 6.30 -19.11 -22.56
C LEU A 173 7.33 -20.06 -21.93
N ALA A 174 8.60 -19.97 -22.35
CA ALA A 174 9.67 -20.82 -21.84
C ALA A 174 9.91 -20.59 -20.34
N SER A 175 9.91 -19.34 -19.88
CA SER A 175 10.08 -19.01 -18.46
C SER A 175 8.89 -19.46 -17.61
N GLY A 176 7.66 -19.32 -18.13
CA GLY A 176 6.45 -19.78 -17.46
C GLY A 176 6.44 -21.29 -17.27
N VAL A 177 6.70 -22.05 -18.34
CA VAL A 177 6.80 -23.52 -18.30
C VAL A 177 7.95 -23.97 -17.39
N GLY A 178 9.11 -23.31 -17.45
CA GLY A 178 10.24 -23.60 -16.58
C GLY A 178 9.92 -23.40 -15.10
N LEU A 179 9.24 -22.30 -14.77
CA LEU A 179 8.83 -22.00 -13.39
C LEU A 179 7.79 -23.02 -12.89
N LEU A 180 6.81 -23.38 -13.72
CA LEU A 180 5.84 -24.44 -13.42
C LEU A 180 6.53 -25.78 -13.19
N ALA A 181 7.50 -26.15 -14.04
CA ALA A 181 8.25 -27.39 -13.92
C ALA A 181 9.04 -27.45 -12.60
N VAL A 182 9.71 -26.37 -12.22
CA VAL A 182 10.47 -26.29 -10.96
C VAL A 182 9.55 -26.31 -9.73
N CYS A 183 8.36 -25.72 -9.82
CA CYS A 183 7.35 -25.81 -8.75
C CYS A 183 6.75 -27.23 -8.64
N TRP A 184 6.52 -27.89 -9.78
CA TRP A 184 5.82 -29.18 -9.85
C TRP A 184 6.71 -30.40 -9.64
N PHE A 185 7.97 -30.35 -10.10
CA PHE A 185 8.94 -31.44 -9.99
C PHE A 185 10.00 -31.13 -8.93
N PRO A 186 10.38 -32.10 -8.07
CA PRO A 186 11.38 -31.86 -7.04
C PRO A 186 12.77 -31.76 -7.69
N VAL A 187 13.33 -30.55 -7.72
CA VAL A 187 14.69 -30.29 -8.24
C VAL A 187 15.69 -30.23 -7.07
N ARG A 188 16.74 -31.04 -7.12
CA ARG A 188 17.78 -31.08 -6.06
C ARG A 188 18.71 -29.86 -6.05
N SER A 189 18.96 -29.25 -7.21
CA SER A 189 19.90 -28.11 -7.31
C SER A 189 19.24 -26.79 -6.94
N ARG A 190 19.60 -26.23 -5.79
CA ARG A 190 19.13 -24.89 -5.33
C ARG A 190 19.56 -23.78 -6.29
N TRP A 191 20.75 -23.91 -6.88
CA TRP A 191 21.25 -22.96 -7.86
C TRP A 191 20.40 -22.94 -9.13
N PHE A 192 20.01 -24.11 -9.63
CA PHE A 192 19.14 -24.20 -10.81
C PHE A 192 17.75 -23.59 -10.55
N VAL A 193 17.17 -23.86 -9.38
CA VAL A 193 15.91 -23.22 -8.97
C VAL A 193 16.05 -21.70 -8.95
N GLN A 194 17.12 -21.17 -8.34
CA GLN A 194 17.38 -19.72 -8.31
C GLN A 194 17.54 -19.16 -9.74
N PHE A 195 18.27 -19.86 -10.61
CA PHE A 195 18.46 -19.46 -11.99
C PHE A 195 17.12 -19.33 -12.74
N VAL A 196 16.23 -20.31 -12.63
CA VAL A 196 14.89 -20.24 -13.27
C VAL A 196 14.08 -19.05 -12.76
N TYR A 197 14.13 -18.76 -11.45
CA TYR A 197 13.44 -17.60 -10.87
C TYR A 197 14.02 -16.28 -11.38
N LEU A 198 15.35 -16.17 -11.49
CA LEU A 198 16.02 -14.99 -12.02
C LEU A 198 15.73 -14.78 -13.52
N VAL A 199 15.68 -15.84 -14.32
CA VAL A 199 15.31 -15.76 -15.73
C VAL A 199 13.88 -15.26 -15.89
N ALA A 200 12.92 -15.86 -15.16
CA ALA A 200 11.53 -15.42 -15.18
C ALA A 200 11.37 -13.96 -14.72
N ALA A 201 12.11 -13.55 -13.69
CA ALA A 201 12.16 -12.16 -13.24
C ALA A 201 12.75 -11.21 -14.30
N GLY A 202 13.82 -11.65 -14.98
CA GLY A 202 14.46 -10.92 -16.07
C GLY A 202 13.53 -10.69 -17.25
N VAL A 203 12.70 -11.68 -17.59
CA VAL A 203 11.68 -11.54 -18.66
C VAL A 203 10.63 -10.48 -18.30
N LEU A 204 10.15 -10.47 -17.05
CA LEU A 204 9.22 -9.43 -16.58
C LEU A 204 9.87 -8.03 -16.63
N TRP A 205 11.13 -7.91 -16.23
CA TRP A 205 11.87 -6.64 -16.30
C TRP A 205 12.12 -6.19 -17.74
N ALA A 206 12.53 -7.11 -18.62
CA ALA A 206 12.75 -6.83 -20.03
C ALA A 206 11.47 -6.30 -20.68
N TRP A 207 10.32 -6.92 -20.38
CA TRP A 207 9.02 -6.41 -20.81
C TRP A 207 8.74 -4.99 -20.29
N SER A 208 8.96 -4.73 -18.99
CA SER A 208 8.75 -3.40 -18.40
C SER A 208 9.63 -2.32 -19.02
N LEU A 209 10.90 -2.63 -19.31
CA LEU A 209 11.85 -1.68 -19.88
C LEU A 209 11.60 -1.46 -21.37
N GLY A 210 11.21 -2.53 -22.08
CA GLY A 210 10.96 -2.50 -23.51
C GLY A 210 9.85 -1.51 -23.91
N LEU A 211 8.82 -1.34 -23.08
CA LEU A 211 7.69 -0.43 -23.33
C LEU A 211 8.07 1.06 -23.40
N GLY A 212 9.33 1.44 -23.18
CA GLY A 212 9.88 2.76 -23.54
C GLY A 212 9.37 3.97 -22.75
N ILE A 213 8.38 3.79 -21.86
CA ILE A 213 7.86 4.82 -20.95
C ILE A 213 7.59 4.11 -19.61
N PRO A 214 8.23 4.53 -18.49
CA PRO A 214 7.96 3.93 -17.19
C PRO A 214 6.62 4.45 -16.66
N THR A 215 5.52 3.91 -17.18
CA THR A 215 4.25 4.06 -16.46
C THR A 215 4.42 3.36 -15.12
N TRP A 216 4.12 4.07 -14.03
CA TRP A 216 4.31 3.52 -12.69
C TRP A 216 3.55 2.21 -12.49
N ASN A 217 2.44 2.04 -13.20
CA ASN A 217 1.71 0.77 -13.23
C ASN A 217 2.52 -0.37 -13.86
N SER A 218 3.19 -0.17 -15.01
CA SER A 218 4.05 -1.20 -15.61
C SER A 218 5.25 -1.52 -14.72
N LEU A 219 5.88 -0.49 -14.14
CA LEU A 219 7.01 -0.67 -13.22
C LEU A 219 6.60 -1.46 -11.98
N LEU A 220 5.43 -1.17 -11.39
CA LEU A 220 4.93 -1.92 -10.24
C LEU A 220 4.45 -3.32 -10.58
N TYR A 221 3.79 -3.47 -11.72
CA TYR A 221 3.20 -4.73 -12.10
C TYR A 221 4.24 -5.72 -12.63
N PHE A 222 5.07 -5.31 -13.59
CA PHE A 222 6.10 -6.18 -14.16
C PHE A 222 7.39 -6.11 -13.36
N GLY A 223 7.95 -4.92 -13.13
CA GLY A 223 9.19 -4.74 -12.36
C GLY A 223 9.04 -5.14 -10.89
N GLY A 224 7.94 -4.78 -10.23
CA GLY A 224 7.65 -5.15 -8.85
C GLY A 224 7.47 -6.65 -8.67
N LEU A 225 6.61 -7.31 -9.47
CA LEU A 225 6.44 -8.76 -9.41
C LEU A 225 7.72 -9.51 -9.81
N GLY A 226 8.47 -9.04 -10.81
CA GLY A 226 9.76 -9.59 -11.20
C GLY A 226 10.78 -9.52 -10.07
N THR A 227 10.86 -8.38 -9.37
CA THR A 227 11.75 -8.20 -8.21
C THR A 227 11.34 -9.10 -7.05
N LEU A 228 10.05 -9.20 -6.75
CA LEU A 228 9.54 -10.11 -5.71
C LEU A 228 9.82 -11.58 -6.06
N LEU A 229 9.71 -11.96 -7.34
CA LEU A 229 10.04 -13.30 -7.80
C LEU A 229 11.55 -13.59 -7.68
N ALA A 230 12.42 -12.67 -8.11
CA ALA A 230 13.88 -12.79 -8.01
C ALA A 230 14.35 -12.96 -6.55
N LEU A 231 13.76 -12.17 -5.65
CA LEU A 231 14.08 -12.19 -4.22
C LEU A 231 13.37 -13.30 -3.46
N SER A 232 12.37 -13.96 -4.06
CA SER A 232 11.53 -14.92 -3.35
C SER A 232 12.30 -16.04 -2.66
N PRO A 233 13.38 -16.64 -3.23
CA PRO A 233 14.07 -17.73 -2.55
C PRO A 233 14.85 -17.24 -1.32
N TRP A 234 15.36 -16.00 -1.35
CA TRP A 234 16.01 -15.37 -0.20
C TRP A 234 15.00 -14.96 0.86
N ILE A 235 13.91 -14.28 0.46
CA ILE A 235 12.83 -13.85 1.37
C ILE A 235 12.18 -15.06 2.02
N ARG A 236 11.94 -16.15 1.28
CA ARG A 236 11.35 -17.41 1.77
C ARG A 236 12.17 -18.04 2.90
N SER A 237 13.49 -17.89 2.89
CA SER A 237 14.34 -18.38 3.98
C SER A 237 14.18 -17.57 5.27
N ARG A 238 13.72 -16.31 5.17
CA ARG A 238 13.57 -15.37 6.29
C ARG A 238 12.12 -15.19 6.74
N LEU A 239 11.14 -15.47 5.88
CA LEU A 239 9.71 -15.44 6.19
C LEU A 239 9.33 -16.28 7.44
N PRO A 240 9.93 -17.45 7.71
CA PRO A 240 9.69 -18.18 8.97
C PRO A 240 10.15 -17.42 10.22
N GLN A 241 11.10 -16.47 10.11
CA GLN A 241 11.49 -15.59 11.20
C GLN A 241 10.44 -14.48 11.45
N LEU A 242 9.61 -14.18 10.44
CA LEU A 242 8.39 -13.38 10.56
C LEU A 242 7.21 -14.27 10.97
N ASP A 243 7.43 -15.11 11.97
CA ASP A 243 6.39 -15.96 12.52
C ASP A 243 5.21 -15.08 12.97
N HIS A 244 4.00 -15.46 12.55
CA HIS A 244 2.76 -14.78 12.90
C HIS A 244 2.44 -14.92 14.39
N ALA A 245 2.97 -15.94 15.06
CA ALA A 245 2.95 -16.05 16.52
C ALA A 245 4.02 -15.19 17.20
N SER A 246 5.00 -14.66 16.45
CA SER A 246 6.01 -13.77 17.02
C SER A 246 5.38 -12.42 17.34
N LEU A 247 5.35 -12.10 18.63
CA LEU A 247 4.97 -10.78 19.13
C LEU A 247 5.73 -9.65 18.42
N ARG A 248 6.96 -9.91 17.95
CA ARG A 248 7.80 -8.94 17.23
C ARG A 248 7.16 -8.54 15.90
N THR A 249 6.71 -9.52 15.12
CA THR A 249 6.11 -9.31 13.80
C THR A 249 4.75 -8.64 13.95
N GLN A 250 3.94 -9.08 14.92
CA GLN A 250 2.62 -8.50 15.20
C GLN A 250 2.74 -7.03 15.61
N LEU A 251 3.63 -6.70 16.54
CA LEU A 251 3.89 -5.31 16.96
C LEU A 251 4.38 -4.44 15.80
N LEU A 252 5.38 -4.91 15.04
CA LEU A 252 5.91 -4.16 13.90
C LEU A 252 4.81 -3.82 12.88
N MET A 253 4.04 -4.82 12.46
CA MET A 253 3.01 -4.64 11.43
C MET A 253 1.85 -3.77 11.93
N THR A 254 1.49 -3.89 13.21
CA THR A 254 0.45 -3.06 13.83
C THR A 254 0.90 -1.59 13.89
N LEU A 255 2.14 -1.32 14.32
CA LEU A 255 2.69 0.05 14.35
C LEU A 255 2.79 0.66 12.95
N VAL A 256 3.30 -0.10 11.98
CA VAL A 256 3.42 0.36 10.59
C VAL A 256 2.04 0.63 9.98
N GLY A 257 1.05 -0.22 10.26
CA GLY A 257 -0.33 -0.03 9.83
C GLY A 257 -0.99 1.20 10.45
N ILE A 258 -0.83 1.39 11.78
CA ILE A 258 -1.36 2.55 12.52
C ILE A 258 -0.77 3.87 11.99
N VAL A 259 0.49 3.88 11.53
CA VAL A 259 1.10 5.09 10.98
C VAL A 259 0.73 5.26 9.50
N THR A 260 0.86 4.23 8.68
CA THR A 260 0.78 4.34 7.23
C THR A 260 -0.66 4.54 6.74
N LEU A 261 -1.63 3.82 7.30
CA LEU A 261 -3.01 3.84 6.80
C LEU A 261 -3.72 5.19 7.05
N PRO A 262 -3.67 5.80 8.24
CA PRO A 262 -4.30 7.09 8.47
C PRO A 262 -3.66 8.20 7.65
N ILE A 263 -2.33 8.19 7.47
CA ILE A 263 -1.63 9.19 6.65
C ILE A 263 -2.01 9.02 5.18
N LEU A 264 -2.01 7.78 4.66
CA LEU A 264 -2.47 7.50 3.30
C LEU A 264 -3.90 8.01 3.08
N PHE A 265 -4.81 7.72 4.03
CA PHE A 265 -6.19 8.18 3.94
C PHE A 265 -6.30 9.71 4.05
N ALA A 266 -5.55 10.35 4.95
CA ALA A 266 -5.54 11.80 5.11
C ALA A 266 -5.04 12.50 3.83
N VAL A 267 -3.94 12.01 3.23
CA VAL A 267 -3.43 12.53 1.95
C VAL A 267 -4.49 12.34 0.86
N ALA A 268 -5.04 11.14 0.71
CA ALA A 268 -6.08 10.86 -0.29
C ALA A 268 -7.32 11.74 -0.12
N TRP A 269 -7.76 11.93 1.13
CA TRP A 269 -8.93 12.75 1.46
C TRP A 269 -8.73 14.23 1.10
N VAL A 270 -7.50 14.73 1.26
CA VAL A 270 -7.14 16.12 0.93
C VAL A 270 -6.94 16.31 -0.57
N THR A 271 -6.28 15.37 -1.25
CA THR A 271 -5.86 15.55 -2.66
C THR A 271 -6.99 15.35 -3.67
N LEU A 272 -8.02 14.55 -3.35
CA LEU A 272 -9.11 14.26 -4.28
C LEU A 272 -10.02 15.47 -4.54
N PRO A 273 -10.54 16.19 -3.52
CA PRO A 273 -11.36 17.39 -3.74
C PRO A 273 -10.57 18.56 -4.33
N GLN A 274 -9.26 18.64 -4.06
CA GLN A 274 -8.39 19.73 -4.53
C GLN A 274 -8.32 19.83 -6.05
N GLU A 275 -8.23 18.70 -6.77
CA GLU A 275 -8.19 18.70 -8.23
C GLU A 275 -9.47 19.29 -8.82
N GLN A 276 -10.63 18.88 -8.32
CA GLN A 276 -11.90 19.41 -8.80
C GLN A 276 -12.04 20.90 -8.47
N ALA A 277 -11.61 21.33 -7.28
CA ALA A 277 -11.63 22.74 -6.89
C ALA A 277 -10.74 23.59 -7.81
N VAL A 278 -9.55 23.09 -8.18
CA VAL A 278 -8.61 23.78 -9.08
C VAL A 278 -9.17 23.83 -10.51
N ILE A 279 -9.74 22.74 -11.01
CA ILE A 279 -10.39 22.71 -12.34
C ILE A 279 -11.57 23.68 -12.39
N ASN A 280 -12.47 23.64 -11.40
CA ASN A 280 -13.63 24.53 -11.35
C ASN A 280 -13.21 26.00 -11.26
N ARG A 281 -12.17 26.30 -10.47
CA ARG A 281 -11.59 27.64 -10.38
C ARG A 281 -11.00 28.08 -11.72
N ALA A 282 -10.28 27.21 -12.41
CA ALA A 282 -9.72 27.51 -13.72
C ALA A 282 -10.82 27.76 -14.76
N LEU A 283 -11.87 26.93 -14.81
CA LEU A 283 -13.03 27.14 -15.67
C LEU A 283 -13.71 28.50 -15.40
N THR A 284 -13.91 28.83 -14.13
CA THR A 284 -14.48 30.14 -13.73
C THR A 284 -13.60 31.30 -14.21
N VAL A 285 -12.27 31.19 -14.03
CA VAL A 285 -11.32 32.22 -14.50
C VAL A 285 -11.38 32.38 -16.00
N GLN A 286 -11.36 31.29 -16.78
CA GLN A 286 -11.44 31.38 -18.24
C GLN A 286 -12.77 31.95 -18.71
N ARG A 287 -13.87 31.59 -18.05
CA ARG A 287 -15.18 32.18 -18.33
C ARG A 287 -15.19 33.69 -18.04
N THR A 288 -14.64 34.12 -16.91
CA THR A 288 -14.55 35.54 -16.57
C THR A 288 -13.69 36.32 -17.56
N LEU A 289 -12.56 35.76 -17.99
CA LEU A 289 -11.70 36.36 -19.01
C LEU A 289 -12.41 36.44 -20.37
N ALA A 290 -13.09 35.37 -20.80
CA ALA A 290 -13.86 35.37 -22.04
C ALA A 290 -14.95 36.46 -22.03
N VAL A 291 -15.63 36.65 -20.90
CA VAL A 291 -16.65 37.70 -20.73
C VAL A 291 -16.04 39.10 -20.80
N ALA A 292 -14.92 39.32 -20.10
CA ALA A 292 -14.24 40.62 -20.12
C ALA A 292 -13.77 40.97 -21.53
N LEU A 293 -13.12 40.03 -22.22
CA LEU A 293 -12.66 40.18 -23.59
C LEU A 293 -13.80 40.38 -24.59
N ALA A 294 -14.92 39.66 -24.42
CA ALA A 294 -16.11 39.85 -25.25
C ALA A 294 -16.68 41.27 -25.07
N GLN A 295 -16.79 41.76 -23.82
CA GLN A 295 -17.27 43.11 -23.55
C GLN A 295 -16.32 44.19 -24.08
N ASP A 296 -15.01 44.01 -23.92
CA ASP A 296 -14.01 44.95 -24.43
C ASP A 296 -14.04 45.00 -25.96
N THR A 297 -14.17 43.83 -26.60
CA THR A 297 -14.33 43.73 -28.07
C THR A 297 -15.64 44.39 -28.53
N GLU A 298 -16.74 44.17 -27.81
CA GLU A 298 -18.03 44.81 -28.09
C GLU A 298 -17.93 46.33 -28.03
N ASN A 299 -17.39 46.86 -26.93
CA ASN A 299 -17.19 48.29 -26.73
C ASN A 299 -16.28 48.89 -27.82
N TYR A 300 -15.22 48.17 -28.18
CA TYR A 300 -14.28 48.60 -29.21
C TYR A 300 -14.92 48.64 -30.60
N VAL A 301 -15.71 47.62 -30.97
CA VAL A 301 -16.46 47.61 -32.23
C VAL A 301 -17.50 48.73 -32.24
N GLU A 302 -18.30 48.87 -31.19
CA GLU A 302 -19.38 49.85 -31.14
C GLU A 302 -18.86 51.29 -31.18
N LEU A 303 -17.70 51.57 -30.56
CA LEU A 303 -17.03 52.86 -30.69
C LEU A 303 -16.75 53.22 -32.16
N HIS A 304 -16.21 52.29 -32.94
CA HIS A 304 -15.86 52.50 -34.34
C HIS A 304 -17.09 52.50 -35.26
N ARG A 305 -18.08 51.64 -34.98
CA ARG A 305 -19.38 51.65 -35.67
C ARG A 305 -20.08 53.00 -35.49
N ALA A 306 -20.11 53.52 -34.26
CA ALA A 306 -20.71 54.82 -33.96
C ALA A 306 -20.02 55.97 -34.70
N ALA A 307 -18.69 55.93 -34.86
CA ALA A 307 -17.94 56.93 -35.63
C ALA A 307 -18.36 56.95 -37.11
N ILE A 308 -18.50 55.77 -37.72
CA ILE A 308 -18.94 55.63 -39.12
C ILE A 308 -20.39 56.08 -39.30
N ASN A 309 -21.28 55.71 -38.36
CA ASN A 309 -22.68 56.13 -38.39
C ASN A 309 -22.82 57.64 -38.22
N ALA A 310 -22.05 58.25 -37.32
CA ALA A 310 -22.04 59.70 -37.12
C ALA A 310 -21.57 60.44 -38.38
N LEU A 311 -20.58 59.90 -39.08
CA LEU A 311 -20.08 60.44 -40.34
C LEU A 311 -21.13 60.29 -41.47
N ALA A 312 -21.78 59.14 -41.59
CA ALA A 312 -22.85 58.91 -42.58
C ALA A 312 -24.08 59.81 -42.36
N GLY A 313 -24.35 60.20 -41.11
CA GLY A 313 -25.41 61.14 -40.75
C GLY A 313 -25.10 62.61 -40.97
N GLN A 314 -23.90 62.97 -41.48
CA GLN A 314 -23.54 64.37 -41.73
C GLN A 314 -24.45 64.99 -42.82
N PRO A 315 -25.09 66.14 -42.56
CA PRO A 315 -25.99 66.77 -43.52
C PRO A 315 -25.29 67.11 -44.84
N ASN A 316 -25.92 66.78 -45.97
CA ASN A 316 -25.43 67.04 -47.33
C ASN A 316 -24.10 66.37 -47.69
N LEU A 317 -23.66 65.32 -46.98
CA LEU A 317 -22.41 64.62 -47.30
C LEU A 317 -22.33 64.16 -48.76
N SER A 318 -23.43 63.67 -49.34
CA SER A 318 -23.56 63.26 -50.74
C SER A 318 -23.38 64.40 -51.76
N ARG A 319 -23.60 65.66 -51.35
CA ARG A 319 -23.55 66.85 -52.21
C ARG A 319 -22.20 67.57 -52.20
N LEU A 320 -21.35 67.25 -51.23
CA LEU A 320 -20.00 67.80 -51.13
C LEU A 320 -19.12 67.27 -52.27
N ASN A 321 -18.21 68.12 -52.77
CA ASN A 321 -17.22 67.67 -53.74
C ASN A 321 -16.15 66.78 -53.08
N ALA A 322 -15.34 66.06 -53.89
CA ALA A 322 -14.38 65.10 -53.37
C ALA A 322 -13.31 65.72 -52.42
N SER A 323 -12.94 66.99 -52.62
CA SER A 323 -12.01 67.70 -51.72
C SER A 323 -12.64 68.04 -50.37
N GLU A 324 -13.89 68.52 -50.37
CA GLU A 324 -14.66 68.83 -49.15
C GLU A 324 -14.94 67.55 -48.34
N GLN A 325 -15.32 66.46 -49.02
CA GLN A 325 -15.46 65.15 -48.37
C GLN A 325 -14.13 64.70 -47.75
N ARG A 326 -13.01 64.84 -48.48
CA ARG A 326 -11.68 64.47 -47.95
C ARG A 326 -11.32 65.24 -46.68
N GLU A 327 -11.55 66.56 -46.62
CA GLU A 327 -11.25 67.38 -45.44
C GLU A 327 -12.04 66.90 -44.22
N LEU A 328 -13.33 66.58 -44.40
CA LEU A 328 -14.17 66.02 -43.35
C LEU A 328 -13.67 64.64 -42.89
N LEU A 329 -13.35 63.75 -43.83
CA LEU A 329 -12.81 62.42 -43.54
C LEU A 329 -11.48 62.52 -42.78
N GLN A 330 -10.61 63.48 -43.13
CA GLN A 330 -9.35 63.74 -42.42
C GLN A 330 -9.57 64.23 -41.00
N ALA A 331 -10.54 65.12 -40.78
CA ALA A 331 -10.88 65.61 -39.45
C ALA A 331 -11.35 64.46 -38.54
N VAL A 332 -12.20 63.56 -39.04
CA VAL A 332 -12.67 62.39 -38.30
C VAL A 332 -11.55 61.37 -38.09
N ASN A 333 -10.72 61.11 -39.09
CA ASN A 333 -9.61 60.16 -38.97
C ASN A 333 -8.60 60.55 -37.88
N ARG A 334 -8.38 61.86 -37.64
CA ARG A 334 -7.54 62.34 -36.52
C ARG A 334 -8.12 62.03 -35.14
N ALA A 335 -9.45 61.93 -35.02
CA ALA A 335 -10.13 61.59 -33.77
C ALA A 335 -10.19 60.07 -33.51
N TYR A 336 -10.04 59.25 -34.55
CA TYR A 336 -10.07 57.79 -34.50
C TYR A 336 -8.81 57.19 -35.12
N PRO A 337 -7.65 57.27 -34.44
CA PRO A 337 -6.36 56.88 -35.02
C PRO A 337 -6.22 55.38 -35.32
N ASP A 338 -7.09 54.53 -34.74
CA ASP A 338 -7.10 53.08 -34.98
C ASP A 338 -7.78 52.70 -36.31
N MET A 339 -8.48 53.64 -36.95
CA MET A 339 -9.05 53.46 -38.29
C MET A 339 -7.96 53.56 -39.34
N VAL A 340 -7.85 52.53 -40.18
CA VAL A 340 -6.88 52.48 -41.29
C VAL A 340 -7.14 53.60 -42.28
N VAL A 341 -8.41 53.76 -42.68
CA VAL A 341 -8.87 54.81 -43.57
C VAL A 341 -10.39 54.92 -43.51
N PHE A 342 -10.92 56.15 -43.52
CA PHE A 342 -12.31 56.44 -43.88
C PHE A 342 -12.42 56.74 -45.38
N SER A 343 -13.46 56.21 -46.03
CA SER A 343 -13.72 56.37 -47.46
C SER A 343 -15.21 56.61 -47.73
N THR A 344 -15.53 57.42 -48.74
CA THR A 344 -16.89 57.63 -49.24
C THR A 344 -17.05 57.03 -50.63
N PHE A 345 -18.24 56.49 -50.90
CA PHE A 345 -18.60 55.86 -52.16
C PHE A 345 -19.95 56.41 -52.64
N ASP A 346 -20.11 56.49 -53.96
CA ASP A 346 -21.38 56.88 -54.59
C ASP A 346 -22.44 55.76 -54.49
N ALA A 347 -23.66 56.05 -54.97
CA ALA A 347 -24.77 55.09 -55.00
C ALA A 347 -24.54 53.85 -55.89
N ASN A 348 -23.45 53.83 -56.67
CA ASN A 348 -23.03 52.70 -57.50
C ASN A 348 -21.83 51.95 -56.90
N GLY A 349 -21.29 52.39 -55.76
CA GLY A 349 -20.14 51.77 -55.10
C GLY A 349 -18.77 52.26 -55.59
N ASN A 350 -18.71 53.32 -56.41
CA ASN A 350 -17.44 53.91 -56.85
C ASN A 350 -16.84 54.80 -55.76
N ALA A 351 -15.53 54.71 -55.54
CA ALA A 351 -14.83 55.50 -54.53
C ALA A 351 -14.76 56.99 -54.92
N ILE A 352 -15.19 57.87 -54.01
CA ILE A 352 -15.20 59.34 -54.20
C ILE A 352 -14.00 59.98 -53.49
N ALA A 353 -13.92 59.80 -52.17
CA ALA A 353 -12.90 60.41 -51.33
C ALA A 353 -12.40 59.44 -50.27
N ARG A 354 -11.19 59.70 -49.77
CA ARG A 354 -10.52 58.97 -48.70
C ARG A 354 -9.90 59.96 -47.73
N SER A 355 -9.78 59.57 -46.47
CA SER A 355 -9.08 60.35 -45.43
C SER A 355 -7.56 60.44 -45.65
N ASP A 356 -6.95 59.48 -46.36
CA ASP A 356 -5.54 59.56 -46.73
C ASP A 356 -5.33 60.41 -48.01
N MET A 357 -4.07 60.77 -48.29
CA MET A 357 -3.70 61.52 -49.51
C MET A 357 -3.57 60.61 -50.75
N ASN A 358 -3.94 59.34 -50.62
CA ASN A 358 -3.89 58.37 -51.70
C ASN A 358 -5.09 58.56 -52.66
N PRO A 359 -4.96 58.14 -53.93
CA PRO A 359 -6.08 58.14 -54.86
C PRO A 359 -7.24 57.27 -54.34
N PRO A 360 -8.50 57.54 -54.76
CA PRO A 360 -9.65 56.71 -54.44
C PRO A 360 -9.37 55.22 -54.75
N GLY A 361 -9.81 54.34 -53.84
CA GLY A 361 -9.56 52.91 -53.95
C GLY A 361 -10.43 52.23 -55.03
N PRO A 362 -10.32 50.89 -55.18
CA PRO A 362 -11.22 50.16 -56.06
C PRO A 362 -12.69 50.32 -55.62
N PRO A 363 -13.65 50.18 -56.55
CA PRO A 363 -15.07 50.07 -56.21
C PRO A 363 -15.35 48.96 -55.19
N ILE A 364 -16.42 49.14 -54.41
CA ILE A 364 -16.87 48.18 -53.39
C ILE A 364 -18.15 47.44 -53.80
N ASP A 365 -18.63 47.65 -55.01
CA ASP A 365 -19.85 47.05 -55.58
C ASP A 365 -19.85 45.52 -55.59
N GLU A 366 -18.67 44.90 -55.70
CA GLU A 366 -18.48 43.46 -55.62
C GLU A 366 -18.36 42.90 -54.18
N LEU A 367 -18.32 43.77 -53.16
CA LEU A 367 -18.16 43.33 -51.78
C LEU A 367 -19.53 42.99 -51.16
N PRO A 368 -19.66 41.86 -50.42
CA PRO A 368 -20.91 41.49 -49.77
C PRO A 368 -21.48 42.57 -48.83
N LEU A 369 -20.60 43.36 -48.20
CA LEU A 369 -20.99 44.49 -47.36
C LEU A 369 -21.83 45.54 -48.12
N TYR A 370 -21.52 45.79 -49.39
CA TYR A 370 -22.21 46.81 -50.20
C TYR A 370 -23.62 46.36 -50.56
N ASP A 371 -23.77 45.11 -51.03
CA ASP A 371 -25.07 44.50 -51.31
C ASP A 371 -25.97 44.49 -50.08
N THR A 372 -25.39 44.19 -48.92
CA THR A 372 -26.12 44.16 -47.65
C THR A 372 -26.66 45.55 -47.30
N ILE A 373 -25.81 46.59 -47.28
CA ILE A 373 -26.22 47.96 -46.92
C ILE A 373 -27.25 48.52 -47.91
N ARG A 374 -27.03 48.31 -49.22
CA ARG A 374 -27.96 48.79 -50.25
C ARG A 374 -29.35 48.18 -50.10
N ARG A 375 -29.42 46.91 -49.69
CA ARG A 375 -30.68 46.18 -49.51
C ARG A 375 -31.37 46.51 -48.18
N THR A 376 -30.62 46.61 -47.09
CA THR A 376 -31.20 46.79 -45.74
C THR A 376 -31.38 48.25 -45.37
N GLY A 377 -30.56 49.16 -45.90
CA GLY A 377 -30.49 50.54 -45.43
C GLY A 377 -29.92 50.68 -44.02
N GLU A 378 -29.26 49.63 -43.50
CA GLU A 378 -28.72 49.57 -42.16
C GLU A 378 -27.18 49.50 -42.17
N PRO A 379 -26.48 50.05 -41.16
CA PRO A 379 -25.05 49.86 -41.01
C PRO A 379 -24.64 48.39 -40.89
N THR A 380 -23.55 48.01 -41.53
CA THR A 380 -23.01 46.64 -41.51
C THR A 380 -21.56 46.57 -41.05
N LEU A 381 -21.16 45.39 -40.59
CA LEU A 381 -19.78 45.03 -40.27
C LEU A 381 -19.44 43.71 -40.96
N GLU A 382 -18.35 43.68 -41.72
CA GLU A 382 -17.81 42.46 -42.30
C GLU A 382 -16.32 42.29 -42.00
N VAL A 383 -15.88 41.04 -41.92
CA VAL A 383 -14.45 40.69 -41.82
C VAL A 383 -13.96 40.31 -43.20
N LEU A 384 -12.96 41.00 -43.71
CA LEU A 384 -12.42 40.77 -45.05
C LEU A 384 -10.91 40.98 -45.11
N VAL A 385 -10.24 40.40 -46.10
CA VAL A 385 -8.83 40.75 -46.39
C VAL A 385 -8.82 41.99 -47.26
N GLY A 386 -8.24 43.08 -46.75
CA GLY A 386 -8.19 44.34 -47.47
C GLY A 386 -7.45 44.19 -48.81
N ARG A 387 -8.09 44.56 -49.93
CA ARG A 387 -7.50 44.44 -51.28
C ARG A 387 -6.17 45.19 -51.44
N VAL A 388 -6.00 46.29 -50.70
CA VAL A 388 -4.80 47.16 -50.77
C VAL A 388 -3.73 46.74 -49.77
N ILE A 389 -4.11 46.52 -48.52
CA ILE A 389 -3.15 46.23 -47.43
C ILE A 389 -2.87 44.74 -47.23
N GLN A 390 -3.65 43.86 -47.88
CA GLN A 390 -3.53 42.39 -47.81
C GLN A 390 -3.51 41.84 -46.38
N LYS A 391 -4.23 42.49 -45.47
CA LYS A 391 -4.40 42.08 -44.07
C LYS A 391 -5.88 41.89 -43.74
N PRO A 392 -6.23 41.04 -42.77
CA PRO A 392 -7.60 40.92 -42.29
C PRO A 392 -8.05 42.20 -41.57
N LEU A 393 -9.18 42.73 -42.01
CA LEU A 393 -9.80 43.99 -41.61
C LEU A 393 -11.22 43.75 -41.11
N PHE A 394 -11.59 44.50 -40.07
CA PHE A 394 -12.99 44.70 -39.72
C PHE A 394 -13.50 45.92 -40.48
N ALA A 395 -14.25 45.68 -41.55
CA ALA A 395 -14.80 46.72 -42.42
C ALA A 395 -16.19 47.13 -41.92
N PHE A 396 -16.28 48.36 -41.43
CA PHE A 396 -17.53 49.02 -41.09
C PHE A 396 -18.02 49.80 -42.30
N ALA A 397 -19.33 49.79 -42.51
CA ALA A 397 -19.93 50.63 -43.52
C ALA A 397 -21.36 51.02 -43.16
N ALA A 398 -21.72 52.26 -43.46
CA ALA A 398 -23.03 52.84 -43.18
C ALA A 398 -23.58 53.56 -44.44
N PRO A 399 -24.90 53.49 -44.67
CA PRO A 399 -25.52 54.13 -45.82
C PRO A 399 -25.59 55.64 -45.62
N ILE A 400 -25.28 56.38 -46.69
CA ILE A 400 -25.60 57.79 -46.82
C ILE A 400 -27.02 57.87 -47.37
N LEU A 401 -27.93 58.44 -46.59
CA LEU A 401 -29.34 58.57 -46.97
C LEU A 401 -29.68 60.03 -47.26
N GLU A 402 -30.32 60.27 -48.40
CA GLU A 402 -30.83 61.59 -48.77
C GLU A 402 -32.33 61.48 -49.03
N ASN A 403 -33.16 62.20 -48.27
CA ASN A 403 -34.63 62.07 -48.31
C ASN A 403 -35.12 60.61 -48.19
N ALA A 404 -34.47 59.81 -47.32
CA ALA A 404 -34.71 58.38 -47.13
C ALA A 404 -34.40 57.49 -48.35
N GLN A 405 -33.67 58.00 -49.36
CA GLN A 405 -33.14 57.21 -50.48
C GLN A 405 -31.63 56.99 -50.32
N PHE A 406 -31.17 55.82 -50.75
CA PHE A 406 -29.75 55.45 -50.74
C PHE A 406 -28.95 56.31 -51.72
N ALA A 407 -28.05 57.14 -51.21
CA ALA A 407 -27.24 58.09 -51.99
C ALA A 407 -25.76 57.70 -52.07
N GLY A 408 -25.30 56.78 -51.21
CA GLY A 408 -23.91 56.32 -51.18
C GLY A 408 -23.56 55.57 -49.91
N VAL A 409 -22.27 55.33 -49.68
CA VAL A 409 -21.76 54.59 -48.51
C VAL A 409 -20.59 55.33 -47.88
N VAL A 410 -20.57 55.41 -46.56
CA VAL A 410 -19.36 55.69 -45.78
C VAL A 410 -18.81 54.36 -45.30
N SER A 411 -17.52 54.11 -45.52
CA SER A 411 -16.84 52.95 -44.97
C SER A 411 -15.57 53.35 -44.24
N GLY A 412 -15.20 52.54 -43.27
CA GLY A 412 -13.87 52.55 -42.71
C GLY A 412 -13.54 51.20 -42.10
N ALA A 413 -12.26 50.95 -41.87
CA ALA A 413 -11.82 49.65 -41.39
C ALA A 413 -10.77 49.79 -40.30
N ILE A 414 -10.77 48.85 -39.37
CA ILE A 414 -9.71 48.67 -38.36
C ILE A 414 -8.94 47.38 -38.67
N GLU A 415 -7.64 47.35 -38.37
CA GLU A 415 -6.88 46.11 -38.48
C GLU A 415 -7.29 45.11 -37.40
N SER A 416 -7.50 43.85 -37.79
CA SER A 416 -7.77 42.77 -36.85
C SER A 416 -6.64 42.52 -35.86
N SER A 417 -5.41 42.88 -36.24
CA SER A 417 -4.19 42.77 -35.44
C SER A 417 -4.27 43.50 -34.10
N ARG A 418 -5.05 44.59 -34.00
CA ARG A 418 -5.25 45.33 -32.74
C ARG A 418 -6.07 44.55 -31.71
N ILE A 419 -7.12 43.87 -32.18
CA ILE A 419 -7.92 42.99 -31.32
C ILE A 419 -7.09 41.73 -30.99
N ALA A 420 -6.32 41.21 -31.95
CA ALA A 420 -5.40 40.11 -31.71
C ALA A 420 -4.31 40.47 -30.67
N GLU A 421 -3.81 41.71 -30.66
CA GLU A 421 -2.84 42.20 -29.67
C GLU A 421 -3.45 42.22 -28.25
N GLN A 422 -4.70 42.69 -28.10
CA GLN A 422 -5.42 42.63 -26.82
C GLN A 422 -5.65 41.19 -26.34
N LEU A 423 -6.05 40.29 -27.25
CA LEU A 423 -6.20 38.86 -26.94
C LEU A 423 -4.87 38.19 -26.59
N SER A 424 -3.77 38.61 -27.23
CA SER A 424 -2.42 38.13 -26.94
C SER A 424 -1.94 38.58 -25.55
N GLN A 425 -2.29 39.80 -25.12
CA GLN A 425 -2.01 40.26 -23.75
C GLN A 425 -2.78 39.45 -22.69
N ALA A 426 -4.04 39.10 -22.97
CA ALA A 426 -4.81 38.19 -22.11
C ALA A 426 -4.28 36.74 -22.15
N SER A 427 -3.55 36.38 -23.21
CA SER A 427 -2.83 35.11 -23.40
C SER A 427 -1.38 35.17 -22.91
N ALA A 428 -1.03 36.09 -22.00
CA ALA A 428 0.35 36.27 -21.53
C ALA A 428 0.88 35.07 -20.71
N ASP A 429 -0.01 34.30 -20.08
CA ASP A 429 0.32 32.99 -19.54
C ASP A 429 0.54 32.02 -20.71
N ALA A 430 1.71 31.37 -20.80
CA ALA A 430 2.10 30.51 -21.93
C ALA A 430 1.13 29.35 -22.24
N ASP A 431 0.26 28.98 -21.29
CA ASP A 431 -0.74 27.92 -21.43
C ASP A 431 -2.14 28.45 -21.79
N VAL A 432 -2.36 29.78 -21.82
CA VAL A 432 -3.68 30.35 -22.09
C VAL A 432 -3.74 30.85 -23.52
N ILE A 433 -4.77 30.44 -24.26
CA ILE A 433 -5.00 30.91 -25.62
C ILE A 433 -6.40 31.52 -25.69
N ALA A 434 -6.47 32.82 -25.93
CA ALA A 434 -7.71 33.55 -26.18
C ALA A 434 -7.85 33.86 -27.68
N TYR A 435 -9.01 33.59 -28.25
CA TYR A 435 -9.29 33.85 -29.66
C TYR A 435 -10.76 34.20 -29.90
N LEU A 436 -11.01 34.83 -31.06
CA LEU A 436 -12.32 35.29 -31.51
C LEU A 436 -12.75 34.50 -32.73
N VAL A 437 -14.02 34.05 -32.74
CA VAL A 437 -14.64 33.36 -33.88
C VAL A 437 -15.93 34.04 -34.34
N ASP A 438 -16.23 33.90 -35.62
CA ASP A 438 -17.47 34.39 -36.21
C ASP A 438 -18.68 33.47 -35.97
N ALA A 439 -19.82 33.79 -36.59
CA ALA A 439 -21.05 33.02 -36.48
C ALA A 439 -20.97 31.61 -37.10
N GLU A 440 -19.98 31.36 -37.96
CA GLU A 440 -19.71 30.07 -38.59
C GLU A 440 -18.57 29.30 -37.89
N GLY A 441 -17.91 29.90 -36.90
CA GLY A 441 -16.78 29.32 -36.19
C GLY A 441 -15.42 29.52 -36.86
N ARG A 442 -15.30 30.46 -37.81
CA ARG A 442 -14.02 30.84 -38.42
C ARG A 442 -13.27 31.80 -37.50
N VAL A 443 -11.96 31.62 -37.41
CA VAL A 443 -11.09 32.45 -36.57
C VAL A 443 -10.96 33.85 -37.16
N ILE A 444 -11.33 34.88 -36.37
CA ILE A 444 -11.23 36.30 -36.75
C ILE A 444 -10.06 37.00 -36.04
N ALA A 445 -9.72 36.58 -34.83
CA ALA A 445 -8.55 37.09 -34.13
C ALA A 445 -7.93 35.98 -33.27
N HIS A 446 -6.62 35.82 -33.36
CA HIS A 446 -5.86 34.78 -32.67
C HIS A 446 -4.41 35.26 -32.48
N PRO A 447 -3.71 34.85 -31.40
CA PRO A 447 -2.29 35.21 -31.21
C PRO A 447 -1.37 34.79 -32.36
N ASP A 448 -1.69 33.67 -33.01
CA ASP A 448 -1.11 33.24 -34.28
C ASP A 448 -1.85 33.85 -35.48
N ALA A 449 -1.19 34.80 -36.15
CA ALA A 449 -1.73 35.54 -37.28
C ALA A 449 -2.01 34.66 -38.52
N ALA A 450 -1.27 33.55 -38.71
CA ALA A 450 -1.45 32.69 -39.87
C ALA A 450 -2.84 32.03 -39.89
N LEU A 451 -3.39 31.74 -38.71
CA LEU A 451 -4.72 31.15 -38.57
C LEU A 451 -5.84 32.13 -38.95
N VAL A 452 -5.62 33.43 -38.71
CA VAL A 452 -6.55 34.51 -39.06
C VAL A 452 -6.53 34.76 -40.56
N GLU A 453 -5.34 34.85 -41.17
CA GLU A 453 -5.19 35.04 -42.62
C GLU A 453 -5.84 33.92 -43.44
N ALA A 454 -5.76 32.68 -42.94
CA ALA A 454 -6.38 31.51 -43.57
C ALA A 454 -7.89 31.36 -43.28
N PHE A 455 -8.50 32.23 -42.45
CA PHE A 455 -9.87 32.05 -41.92
C PHE A 455 -10.12 30.62 -41.42
N THR A 456 -9.16 30.09 -40.66
CA THR A 456 -9.19 28.69 -40.22
C THR A 456 -10.51 28.40 -39.50
N SER A 457 -11.18 27.32 -39.88
CA SER A 457 -12.42 26.92 -39.23
C SER A 457 -12.10 26.18 -37.92
N TYR A 458 -12.61 26.70 -36.81
CA TYR A 458 -12.63 26.04 -35.51
C TYR A 458 -14.02 25.47 -35.19
N ALA A 459 -14.93 25.41 -36.15
CA ALA A 459 -16.29 24.91 -35.96
C ALA A 459 -16.35 23.46 -35.43
N ASP A 460 -15.30 22.66 -35.64
CA ASP A 460 -15.21 21.28 -35.12
C ASP A 460 -14.70 21.18 -33.69
N ARG A 461 -14.19 22.28 -33.11
CA ARG A 461 -13.71 22.28 -31.71
C ARG A 461 -14.90 22.24 -30.76
N PRO A 462 -14.91 21.36 -29.73
CA PRO A 462 -16.04 21.26 -28.79
C PRO A 462 -16.40 22.57 -28.07
N SER A 463 -15.41 23.40 -27.75
CA SER A 463 -15.58 24.74 -27.16
C SER A 463 -16.36 25.68 -28.08
N VAL A 464 -15.97 25.73 -29.37
CA VAL A 464 -16.64 26.53 -30.40
C VAL A 464 -18.01 25.95 -30.75
N GLN A 465 -18.17 24.63 -30.83
CA GLN A 465 -19.49 24.01 -31.02
C GLN A 465 -20.45 24.34 -29.88
N ALA A 466 -19.98 24.34 -28.64
CA ALA A 466 -20.78 24.73 -27.48
C ALA A 466 -21.21 26.20 -27.56
N LEU A 467 -20.32 27.08 -28.04
CA LEU A 467 -20.62 28.49 -28.30
C LEU A 467 -21.64 28.64 -29.46
N LEU A 468 -21.45 27.95 -30.59
CA LEU A 468 -22.32 28.03 -31.77
C LEU A 468 -23.70 27.40 -31.54
N THR A 469 -23.81 26.35 -30.71
CA THR A 469 -25.11 25.76 -30.36
C THR A 469 -25.92 26.69 -29.47
N MET A 470 -25.28 27.51 -28.62
CA MET A 470 -25.95 28.63 -27.92
C MET A 470 -26.51 29.69 -28.88
N ASN A 471 -25.98 29.82 -30.11
CA ASN A 471 -26.57 30.71 -31.11
C ASN A 471 -27.90 30.19 -31.67
N ARG A 472 -28.15 28.87 -31.65
CA ARG A 472 -29.36 28.26 -32.23
C ARG A 472 -30.51 28.06 -31.23
N SER A 473 -30.22 28.08 -29.93
CA SER A 473 -31.25 27.95 -28.88
C SER A 473 -31.75 29.34 -28.49
N GLU A 474 -32.86 29.78 -29.09
CA GLU A 474 -33.52 31.06 -28.77
C GLU A 474 -34.34 31.03 -27.46
N THR A 475 -34.45 29.89 -26.78
CA THR A 475 -35.50 29.65 -25.77
C THR A 475 -35.04 29.42 -24.32
N GLY A 476 -33.76 29.62 -23.98
CA GLY A 476 -33.25 29.29 -22.64
C GLY A 476 -32.73 30.48 -21.82
N GLU A 477 -33.27 30.61 -20.60
CA GLU A 477 -32.91 31.34 -19.34
C GLU A 477 -31.51 31.95 -19.08
N ASN A 478 -30.55 31.97 -20.00
CA ASN A 478 -29.20 32.48 -19.76
C ASN A 478 -28.97 33.85 -20.45
N PRO A 479 -29.33 34.98 -19.81
CA PRO A 479 -29.32 36.30 -20.44
C PRO A 479 -27.94 36.81 -20.88
N ARG A 480 -26.84 36.14 -20.48
CA ARG A 480 -25.47 36.52 -20.86
C ARG A 480 -24.83 35.64 -21.94
N LYS A 481 -25.44 34.51 -22.36
CA LYS A 481 -24.87 33.57 -23.38
C LYS A 481 -23.38 33.24 -23.15
N ILE A 482 -23.07 32.82 -21.92
CA ILE A 482 -21.73 32.43 -21.45
C ILE A 482 -21.71 30.94 -21.11
N GLY A 483 -20.55 30.30 -21.22
CA GLY A 483 -20.39 28.92 -20.81
C GLY A 483 -18.95 28.53 -20.50
N GLU A 484 -18.81 27.31 -20.01
CA GLU A 484 -17.53 26.68 -19.67
C GLU A 484 -17.61 25.19 -19.97
N ILE A 485 -16.51 24.59 -20.43
CA ILE A 485 -16.48 23.18 -20.79
C ILE A 485 -15.08 22.60 -20.58
N ARG A 486 -15.03 21.35 -20.13
CA ARG A 486 -13.84 20.50 -20.17
C ARG A 486 -14.01 19.48 -21.29
N TYR A 487 -13.06 19.39 -22.22
CA TYR A 487 -13.12 18.47 -23.34
C TYR A 487 -11.76 17.91 -23.70
N TRP A 488 -11.74 16.88 -24.55
CA TRP A 488 -10.52 16.32 -25.14
C TRP A 488 -10.37 16.86 -26.55
N ASP A 489 -9.25 17.48 -26.87
CA ASP A 489 -9.01 18.12 -28.17
C ASP A 489 -8.44 17.15 -29.25
N GLY A 490 -8.19 15.89 -28.86
CA GLY A 490 -7.50 14.89 -29.66
C GLY A 490 -6.12 14.51 -29.10
N SER A 491 -5.49 15.42 -28.37
CA SER A 491 -4.13 15.30 -27.83
C SER A 491 -4.04 15.48 -26.32
N ALA A 492 -4.84 16.40 -25.76
CA ALA A 492 -4.86 16.78 -24.35
C ALA A 492 -6.28 17.11 -23.87
N TRP A 493 -6.45 17.10 -22.54
CA TRP A 493 -7.65 17.63 -21.91
C TRP A 493 -7.52 19.15 -21.81
N GLU A 494 -8.52 19.85 -22.33
CA GLU A 494 -8.60 21.31 -22.36
C GLU A 494 -9.73 21.81 -21.46
N LEU A 495 -9.54 23.00 -20.89
CA LEU A 495 -10.54 23.77 -20.17
C LEU A 495 -10.83 25.03 -20.98
N ALA A 496 -12.08 25.23 -21.38
CA ALA A 496 -12.49 26.41 -22.12
C ALA A 496 -13.57 27.20 -21.37
N GLY A 497 -13.42 28.51 -21.35
CA GLY A 497 -14.48 29.47 -21.06
C GLY A 497 -14.83 30.23 -22.34
N TYR A 498 -16.11 30.50 -22.55
CA TYR A 498 -16.56 31.21 -23.75
C TYR A 498 -17.70 32.18 -23.47
N SER A 499 -17.75 33.25 -24.26
CA SER A 499 -18.75 34.30 -24.16
C SER A 499 -19.13 34.81 -25.55
N LYS A 500 -20.41 35.10 -25.74
CA LYS A 500 -20.89 35.77 -26.96
C LYS A 500 -20.60 37.28 -26.90
N ILE A 501 -20.38 37.88 -28.06
CA ILE A 501 -20.38 39.34 -28.26
C ILE A 501 -21.78 39.76 -28.71
N SER A 502 -22.41 40.69 -28.00
CA SER A 502 -23.76 41.15 -28.35
C SER A 502 -23.69 41.98 -29.63
N GLY A 503 -24.71 41.86 -30.50
CA GLY A 503 -24.78 42.63 -31.75
C GLY A 503 -24.02 42.07 -32.97
N LEU A 504 -23.09 41.11 -32.80
CA LEU A 504 -22.25 40.59 -33.90
C LEU A 504 -22.42 39.10 -34.23
N ASN A 505 -23.10 38.33 -33.38
CA ASN A 505 -23.14 36.87 -33.45
C ASN A 505 -21.78 36.15 -33.35
N TRP A 506 -20.71 36.87 -33.04
CA TRP A 506 -19.38 36.33 -32.76
C TRP A 506 -19.26 35.84 -31.31
N GLY A 507 -18.19 35.12 -31.02
CA GLY A 507 -17.86 34.80 -29.64
C GLY A 507 -16.36 34.67 -29.39
N VAL A 508 -16.01 34.93 -28.13
CA VAL A 508 -14.66 34.82 -27.61
C VAL A 508 -14.54 33.50 -26.88
N VAL A 509 -13.45 32.78 -27.11
CA VAL A 509 -13.10 31.54 -26.44
C VAL A 509 -11.72 31.69 -25.81
N VAL A 510 -11.60 31.25 -24.56
CA VAL A 510 -10.35 31.22 -23.81
C VAL A 510 -10.10 29.79 -23.36
N GLU A 511 -9.01 29.19 -23.84
CA GLU A 511 -8.64 27.79 -23.62
C GLU A 511 -7.37 27.68 -22.79
N ARG A 512 -7.26 26.61 -21.99
CA ARG A 512 -6.04 26.25 -21.26
C ARG A 512 -5.96 24.73 -21.02
N PRO A 513 -4.80 24.10 -21.24
CA PRO A 513 -4.62 22.68 -21.00
C PRO A 513 -4.70 22.36 -19.52
N VAL A 514 -5.42 21.27 -19.20
CA VAL A 514 -5.54 20.73 -17.83
C VAL A 514 -4.17 20.42 -17.23
N ALA A 515 -3.21 20.01 -18.07
CA ALA A 515 -1.84 19.71 -17.62
C ALA A 515 -1.14 20.93 -17.01
N GLY A 516 -1.27 22.10 -17.63
CA GLY A 516 -0.71 23.36 -17.13
C GLY A 516 -1.39 23.79 -15.81
N VAL A 517 -2.71 23.60 -15.71
CA VAL A 517 -3.49 23.93 -14.51
C VAL A 517 -3.15 23.01 -13.32
N LEU A 518 -3.02 21.70 -13.56
CA LEU A 518 -2.75 20.71 -12.53
C LEU A 518 -1.26 20.51 -12.24
N GLY A 519 -0.35 21.21 -12.93
CA GLY A 519 1.10 21.06 -12.73
C GLY A 519 1.51 21.25 -11.26
N THR A 520 1.00 22.29 -10.61
CA THR A 520 1.26 22.59 -9.19
C THR A 520 0.68 21.53 -8.25
N VAL A 521 -0.55 21.06 -8.53
CA VAL A 521 -1.22 19.99 -7.77
C VAL A 521 -0.45 18.67 -7.90
N ASN A 522 -0.02 18.32 -9.11
CA ASN A 522 0.75 17.11 -9.37
C ASN A 522 2.13 17.14 -8.69
N ALA A 523 2.80 18.31 -8.66
CA ALA A 523 4.04 18.48 -7.92
C ALA A 523 3.85 18.37 -6.40
N ALA A 524 2.72 18.85 -5.85
CA ALA A 524 2.37 18.64 -4.45
C ALA A 524 2.12 17.15 -4.16
N ARG A 525 1.33 16.46 -4.99
CA ARG A 525 1.07 15.02 -4.89
C ARG A 525 2.34 14.17 -4.95
N ASP A 526 3.30 14.53 -5.80
CA ASP A 526 4.60 13.84 -5.89
C ASP A 526 5.40 14.00 -4.58
N ARG A 527 5.38 15.19 -3.96
CA ARG A 527 5.99 15.42 -2.64
C ARG A 527 5.27 14.67 -1.52
N ASP A 528 3.94 14.60 -1.56
CA ASP A 528 3.14 13.87 -0.57
C ASP A 528 3.40 12.36 -0.65
N LEU A 529 3.53 11.80 -1.86
CA LEU A 529 3.93 10.42 -2.06
C LEU A 529 5.33 10.14 -1.48
N GLY A 530 6.30 11.03 -1.75
CA GLY A 530 7.64 10.93 -1.18
C GLY A 530 7.64 10.99 0.35
N THR A 531 6.81 11.86 0.93
CA THR A 531 6.63 11.99 2.38
C THR A 531 6.01 10.74 2.98
N LEU A 532 4.97 10.16 2.36
CA LEU A 532 4.37 8.90 2.80
C LEU A 532 5.41 7.78 2.81
N LEU A 533 6.18 7.62 1.72
CA LEU A 533 7.23 6.59 1.64
C LEU A 533 8.28 6.77 2.75
N LEU A 534 8.72 8.02 2.99
CA LEU A 534 9.68 8.33 4.06
C LEU A 534 9.10 7.97 5.44
N VAL A 535 7.85 8.34 5.71
CA VAL A 535 7.19 8.04 6.99
C VAL A 535 6.97 6.53 7.16
N THR A 536 6.60 5.79 6.12
CA THR A 536 6.49 4.33 6.18
C THR A 536 7.84 3.68 6.48
N VAL A 537 8.93 4.14 5.87
CA VAL A 537 10.29 3.66 6.17
C VAL A 537 10.69 3.99 7.61
N ALA A 538 10.42 5.21 8.08
CA ALA A 538 10.67 5.61 9.46
C ALA A 538 9.85 4.75 10.45
N ALA A 539 8.58 4.48 10.15
CA ALA A 539 7.71 3.61 10.95
C ALA A 539 8.22 2.16 10.98
N LEU A 540 8.75 1.64 9.86
CA LEU A 540 9.40 0.33 9.81
C LEU A 540 10.67 0.30 10.69
N ILE A 541 11.50 1.33 10.66
CA ILE A 541 12.71 1.43 11.48
C ILE A 541 12.36 1.55 12.97
N ILE A 542 11.50 2.50 13.34
CA ILE A 542 11.07 2.72 14.72
C ILE A 542 10.35 1.49 15.25
N GLY A 543 9.39 0.96 14.49
CA GLY A 543 8.65 -0.24 14.85
C GLY A 543 9.56 -1.46 15.04
N SER A 544 10.60 -1.60 14.22
CA SER A 544 11.53 -2.73 14.35
C SER A 544 12.48 -2.59 15.53
N ILE A 545 12.90 -1.36 15.88
CA ILE A 545 13.64 -1.07 17.11
C ILE A 545 12.76 -1.36 18.34
N LEU A 546 11.54 -0.84 18.37
CA LEU A 546 10.62 -0.99 19.51
C LEU A 546 10.22 -2.46 19.71
N ALA A 547 9.88 -3.16 18.63
CA ALA A 547 9.55 -4.57 18.66
C ALA A 547 10.73 -5.41 19.17
N ARG A 548 11.97 -5.10 18.77
CA ARG A 548 13.18 -5.79 19.31
C ARG A 548 13.39 -5.49 20.80
N ARG A 549 13.24 -4.24 21.22
CA ARG A 549 13.39 -3.82 22.64
C ARG A 549 12.40 -4.53 23.57
N LEU A 550 11.19 -4.83 23.10
CA LEU A 550 10.20 -5.58 23.87
C LEU A 550 10.42 -7.10 23.81
N THR A 551 10.66 -7.64 22.62
CA THR A 551 10.65 -9.11 22.44
C THR A 551 11.95 -9.79 22.86
N THR A 552 13.11 -9.17 22.67
CA THR A 552 14.40 -9.83 22.96
C THR A 552 14.59 -10.14 24.46
N PRO A 553 14.22 -9.25 25.40
CA PRO A 553 14.24 -9.58 26.82
C PRO A 553 13.28 -10.73 27.17
N LEU A 554 12.06 -10.72 26.60
CA LEU A 554 11.07 -11.75 26.85
C LEU A 554 11.53 -13.12 26.36
N THR A 555 12.12 -13.21 25.16
CA THR A 555 12.65 -14.48 24.63
C THR A 555 13.83 -15.00 25.46
N THR A 556 14.68 -14.09 25.96
CA THR A 556 15.78 -14.45 26.86
C THR A 556 15.25 -14.99 28.18
N LEU A 557 14.20 -14.37 28.74
CA LEU A 557 13.53 -14.86 29.95
C LEU A 557 12.89 -16.24 29.71
N THR A 558 12.19 -16.43 28.59
CA THR A 558 11.61 -17.72 28.22
C THR A 558 12.68 -18.82 28.14
N HIS A 559 13.83 -18.52 27.53
CA HIS A 559 14.95 -19.46 27.46
C HIS A 559 15.55 -19.75 28.84
N ALA A 560 15.70 -18.73 29.70
CA ALA A 560 16.15 -18.90 31.08
C ALA A 560 15.18 -19.78 31.90
N SER A 561 13.86 -19.60 31.73
CA SER A 561 12.83 -20.47 32.34
C SER A 561 12.93 -21.92 31.85
N ALA A 562 13.16 -22.14 30.55
CA ALA A 562 13.33 -23.48 30.00
C ALA A 562 14.61 -24.17 30.54
N GLN A 563 15.71 -23.43 30.65
CA GLN A 563 16.95 -23.94 31.23
C GLN A 563 16.80 -24.25 32.73
N LEU A 564 16.07 -23.42 33.48
CA LEU A 564 15.75 -23.67 34.88
C LEU A 564 14.97 -24.97 35.06
N ALA A 565 14.01 -25.26 34.17
CA ALA A 565 13.25 -26.52 34.20
C ALA A 565 14.12 -27.75 33.95
N LEU A 566 15.24 -27.60 33.23
CA LEU A 566 16.24 -28.65 33.01
C LEU A 566 17.29 -28.72 34.15
N GLY A 567 17.13 -27.94 35.22
CA GLY A 567 18.05 -27.90 36.36
C GLY A 567 19.25 -26.97 36.20
N ASN A 568 19.36 -26.25 35.08
CA ASN A 568 20.45 -25.29 34.86
C ASN A 568 20.13 -23.92 35.48
N LEU A 569 20.73 -23.67 36.65
CA LEU A 569 20.53 -22.44 37.42
C LEU A 569 21.39 -21.25 36.95
N THR A 570 22.29 -21.45 35.98
CA THR A 570 23.29 -20.43 35.60
C THR A 570 22.90 -19.59 34.39
N ALA A 571 21.76 -19.89 33.76
CA ALA A 571 21.31 -19.16 32.57
C ALA A 571 21.24 -17.63 32.82
N PRO A 572 21.72 -16.80 31.88
CA PRO A 572 21.72 -15.35 32.05
C PRO A 572 20.29 -14.80 32.03
N LEU A 573 20.03 -13.81 32.89
CA LEU A 573 18.76 -13.10 32.94
C LEU A 573 18.82 -11.85 32.04
N PRO A 574 17.70 -11.48 31.39
CA PRO A 574 17.66 -10.30 30.54
C PRO A 574 17.88 -9.02 31.34
N LYS A 575 18.65 -8.09 30.76
CA LYS A 575 18.69 -6.69 31.21
C LYS A 575 17.78 -5.89 30.29
N SER A 576 16.85 -5.13 30.86
CA SER A 576 15.92 -4.29 30.11
C SER A 576 15.78 -2.93 30.79
N ASN A 577 15.65 -1.88 29.99
CA ASN A 577 15.32 -0.53 30.47
C ASN A 577 13.81 -0.31 30.62
N ILE A 578 13.00 -1.31 30.26
CA ILE A 578 11.54 -1.29 30.39
C ILE A 578 11.20 -1.79 31.80
N THR A 579 10.57 -0.93 32.60
CA THR A 579 10.33 -1.14 34.03
C THR A 579 9.66 -2.49 34.33
N GLU A 580 8.60 -2.84 33.60
CA GLU A 580 7.83 -4.07 33.78
C GLU A 580 8.68 -5.32 33.48
N VAL A 581 9.51 -5.25 32.44
CA VAL A 581 10.40 -6.35 32.03
C VAL A 581 11.56 -6.50 33.02
N ALA A 582 12.12 -5.38 33.50
CA ALA A 582 13.16 -5.37 34.51
C ALA A 582 12.65 -5.98 35.83
N HIS A 583 11.45 -5.57 36.26
CA HIS A 583 10.78 -6.12 37.44
C HIS A 583 10.55 -7.63 37.30
N LEU A 584 10.00 -8.09 36.16
CA LEU A 584 9.78 -9.51 35.92
C LEU A 584 11.09 -10.31 35.95
N SER A 585 12.17 -9.77 35.38
CA SER A 585 13.50 -10.39 35.42
C SER A 585 14.07 -10.47 36.84
N ALA A 586 13.84 -9.45 37.67
CA ALA A 586 14.28 -9.43 39.06
C ALA A 586 13.54 -10.49 39.89
N VAL A 587 12.21 -10.52 39.82
CA VAL A 587 11.37 -11.51 40.52
C VAL A 587 11.72 -12.94 40.11
N PHE A 588 11.92 -13.19 38.81
CA PHE A 588 12.36 -14.50 38.33
C PHE A 588 13.75 -14.87 38.87
N GLY A 589 14.67 -13.89 38.97
CA GLY A 589 15.97 -14.06 39.58
C GLY A 589 15.88 -14.47 41.05
N GLU A 590 15.03 -13.82 41.83
CA GLU A 590 14.78 -14.18 43.24
C GLU A 590 14.23 -15.61 43.36
N MET A 591 13.22 -15.96 42.56
CA MET A 591 12.64 -17.31 42.53
C MET A 591 13.69 -18.38 42.23
N ARG A 592 14.54 -18.16 41.21
CA ARG A 592 15.63 -19.07 40.86
C ARG A 592 16.60 -19.28 42.03
N THR A 593 16.95 -18.20 42.71
CA THR A 593 17.88 -18.22 43.85
C THR A 593 17.27 -18.94 45.06
N TYR A 594 15.97 -18.71 45.30
CA TYR A 594 15.19 -19.40 46.32
C TYR A 594 15.13 -20.91 46.07
N LEU A 595 14.80 -21.32 44.83
CA LEU A 595 14.78 -22.74 44.44
C LEU A 595 16.15 -23.39 44.58
N ALA A 596 17.22 -22.73 44.12
CA ALA A 596 18.59 -23.22 44.26
C ALA A 596 18.95 -23.49 45.74
N ARG A 597 18.59 -22.56 46.63
CA ARG A 597 18.79 -22.70 48.07
C ARG A 597 17.98 -23.86 48.65
N ARG A 598 16.69 -23.95 48.31
CA ARG A 598 15.80 -25.01 48.80
C ARG A 598 16.28 -26.40 48.38
N THR A 599 16.75 -26.56 47.15
CA THR A 599 17.32 -27.83 46.66
C THR A 599 18.61 -28.16 47.40
N ALA A 600 19.54 -27.20 47.55
CA ALA A 600 20.78 -27.42 48.30
C ALA A 600 20.53 -27.78 49.78
N GLU A 601 19.53 -27.16 50.42
CA GLU A 601 19.11 -27.50 51.79
C GLU A 601 18.54 -28.93 51.86
N ARG A 602 17.72 -29.34 50.88
CA ARG A 602 17.20 -30.70 50.77
C ARG A 602 18.32 -31.73 50.60
N ASP A 603 19.23 -31.51 49.66
CA ASP A 603 20.32 -32.43 49.36
C ASP A 603 21.26 -32.59 50.57
N ARG A 604 21.51 -31.51 51.31
CA ARG A 604 22.26 -31.56 52.58
C ARG A 604 21.53 -32.35 53.66
N ALA A 605 20.22 -32.18 53.79
CA ALA A 605 19.41 -32.93 54.75
C ALA A 605 19.39 -34.44 54.40
N GLU A 606 19.24 -34.76 53.12
CA GLU A 606 19.25 -36.14 52.60
C GLU A 606 20.62 -36.80 52.80
N ALA A 607 21.72 -36.11 52.47
CA ALA A 607 23.08 -36.59 52.73
C ALA A 607 23.36 -36.77 54.23
N LYS A 608 22.83 -35.89 55.09
CA LYS A 608 22.96 -36.02 56.55
C LYS A 608 22.17 -37.23 57.06
N LEU A 609 20.97 -37.47 56.54
CA LEU A 609 20.15 -38.63 56.87
C LEU A 609 20.87 -39.93 56.46
N GLN A 610 21.32 -40.04 55.20
CA GLN A 610 22.06 -41.20 54.70
C GLN A 610 23.33 -41.47 55.51
N ARG A 611 24.09 -40.43 55.88
CA ARG A 611 25.28 -40.59 56.75
C ARG A 611 24.91 -41.08 58.14
N SER A 612 23.80 -40.61 58.70
CA SER A 612 23.30 -41.04 60.01
C SER A 612 22.86 -42.50 59.98
N GLU A 613 22.08 -42.89 58.97
CA GLU A 613 21.63 -44.28 58.75
C GLU A 613 22.82 -45.23 58.56
N ALA A 614 23.78 -44.88 57.69
CA ALA A 614 24.98 -45.68 57.48
C ALA A 614 25.89 -45.77 58.72
N ARG A 615 25.85 -44.78 59.61
CA ARG A 615 26.56 -44.82 60.90
C ARG A 615 25.85 -45.72 61.91
N LEU A 616 24.53 -45.61 62.02
CA LEU A 616 23.71 -46.48 62.87
C LEU A 616 23.83 -47.94 62.44
N ARG A 617 23.72 -48.21 61.13
CA ARG A 617 23.87 -49.56 60.56
C ARG A 617 25.23 -50.18 60.91
N ARG A 618 26.33 -49.43 60.77
CA ARG A 618 27.68 -49.92 61.13
C ARG A 618 27.87 -50.17 62.63
N LEU A 619 27.19 -49.42 63.50
CA LEU A 619 27.23 -49.69 64.94
C LEU A 619 26.48 -50.99 65.27
N VAL A 620 25.31 -51.22 64.66
CA VAL A 620 24.53 -52.45 64.83
C VAL A 620 25.24 -53.66 64.23
N GLU A 621 25.94 -53.51 63.11
CA GLU A 621 26.72 -54.58 62.46
C GLU A 621 28.12 -54.80 63.08
N SER A 622 28.54 -53.99 64.05
CA SER A 622 29.83 -54.22 64.72
C SER A 622 29.74 -55.41 65.67
N ASN A 623 30.63 -56.41 65.53
CA ASN A 623 30.70 -57.63 66.36
C ASN A 623 31.03 -57.40 67.86
N ILE A 624 30.85 -56.18 68.36
CA ILE A 624 31.20 -55.76 69.72
C ILE A 624 29.97 -55.81 70.64
N VAL A 625 28.76 -55.66 70.11
CA VAL A 625 27.52 -55.63 70.89
C VAL A 625 26.52 -56.57 70.26
N GLY A 626 26.03 -57.55 71.02
CA GLY A 626 24.88 -58.35 70.60
C GLY A 626 23.63 -57.50 70.64
N VAL A 627 22.96 -57.30 69.51
CA VAL A 627 21.69 -56.56 69.45
C VAL A 627 20.60 -57.55 69.07
N ILE A 628 19.58 -57.64 69.92
CA ILE A 628 18.38 -58.43 69.63
C ILE A 628 17.13 -57.58 69.75
N ILE A 629 16.13 -57.98 68.98
CA ILE A 629 14.78 -57.45 68.99
C ILE A 629 13.91 -58.61 69.44
N ALA A 630 13.28 -58.53 70.61
CA ALA A 630 12.50 -59.64 71.15
C ALA A 630 11.15 -59.18 71.70
N ASN A 631 10.20 -60.11 71.77
CA ASN A 631 8.95 -59.91 72.47
C ASN A 631 9.07 -60.31 73.95
N PHE A 632 8.07 -59.94 74.76
CA PHE A 632 8.04 -60.28 76.18
C PHE A 632 7.72 -61.76 76.45
N ASP A 633 7.32 -62.52 75.43
CA ASP A 633 7.01 -63.96 75.53
C ASP A 633 8.25 -64.84 75.36
N GLY A 634 9.44 -64.26 75.23
CA GLY A 634 10.71 -64.99 75.11
C GLY A 634 11.27 -65.05 73.69
N ALA A 635 10.47 -64.81 72.65
CA ALA A 635 10.88 -65.01 71.26
C ALA A 635 11.76 -63.85 70.77
N ILE A 636 12.93 -64.19 70.21
CA ILE A 636 13.81 -63.24 69.53
C ILE A 636 13.36 -63.14 68.07
N LEU A 637 12.95 -61.94 67.65
CA LEU A 637 12.43 -61.62 66.32
C LEU A 637 13.54 -61.28 65.33
N GLU A 638 14.52 -60.49 65.77
CA GLU A 638 15.72 -60.17 64.99
C GLU A 638 16.95 -60.17 65.89
N ALA A 639 18.11 -60.48 65.32
CA ALA A 639 19.40 -60.40 66.01
C ALA A 639 20.49 -59.95 65.03
N ASN A 640 21.55 -59.31 65.51
CA ASN A 640 22.77 -59.17 64.71
C ASN A 640 23.66 -60.42 64.81
N ASP A 641 24.64 -60.55 63.91
CA ASP A 641 25.55 -61.71 63.89
C ASP A 641 26.38 -61.80 65.18
N ALA A 642 26.73 -60.64 65.77
CA ALA A 642 27.42 -60.56 67.05
C ALA A 642 26.68 -61.31 68.17
N PHE A 643 25.36 -61.14 68.28
CA PHE A 643 24.57 -61.87 69.29
C PHE A 643 24.60 -63.38 69.03
N LEU A 644 24.38 -63.78 67.79
CA LEU A 644 24.35 -65.18 67.39
C LEU A 644 25.70 -65.88 67.67
N GLU A 645 26.82 -65.21 67.39
CA GLU A 645 28.16 -65.65 67.79
C GLU A 645 28.33 -65.71 69.31
N MET A 646 27.85 -64.69 70.06
CA MET A 646 27.95 -64.64 71.52
C MET A 646 27.18 -65.76 72.22
N VAL A 647 26.07 -66.22 71.66
CA VAL A 647 25.24 -67.28 72.27
C VAL A 647 25.38 -68.64 71.59
N GLY A 648 26.16 -68.70 70.50
CA GLY A 648 26.50 -69.93 69.78
C GLY A 648 25.39 -70.49 68.90
N TYR A 649 24.36 -69.70 68.57
CA TYR A 649 23.26 -70.11 67.69
C TYR A 649 23.51 -69.66 66.24
N SER A 650 23.04 -70.43 65.25
CA SER A 650 23.12 -70.01 63.86
C SER A 650 21.96 -69.08 63.47
N ARG A 651 22.13 -68.33 62.37
CA ARG A 651 21.05 -67.53 61.77
C ARG A 651 19.83 -68.40 61.40
N GLU A 652 20.08 -69.65 61.02
CA GLU A 652 19.03 -70.61 60.70
C GLU A 652 18.25 -71.04 61.94
N ASP A 653 18.91 -71.16 63.09
CA ASP A 653 18.23 -71.45 64.37
C ASP A 653 17.28 -70.31 64.77
N LEU A 654 17.68 -69.06 64.54
CA LEU A 654 16.82 -67.90 64.78
C LEU A 654 15.61 -67.92 63.85
N ASN A 655 15.82 -68.13 62.55
CA ASN A 655 14.74 -68.17 61.56
C ASN A 655 13.75 -69.32 61.82
N GLN A 656 14.23 -70.43 62.39
CA GLN A 656 13.40 -71.57 62.80
C GLN A 656 12.78 -71.40 64.20
N GLY A 657 12.94 -70.23 64.83
CA GLY A 657 12.33 -69.90 66.12
C GLY A 657 12.92 -70.66 67.32
N ARG A 658 14.11 -71.25 67.18
CA ARG A 658 14.77 -72.03 68.25
C ARG A 658 15.51 -71.18 69.27
N VAL A 659 15.67 -69.88 69.01
CA VAL A 659 16.41 -68.95 69.86
C VAL A 659 15.40 -68.15 70.69
N ASN A 660 15.38 -68.40 72.00
CA ASN A 660 14.42 -67.78 72.92
C ASN A 660 15.15 -67.30 74.17
N TRP A 661 15.05 -66.01 74.48
CA TRP A 661 15.81 -65.41 75.58
C TRP A 661 15.34 -65.95 76.95
N ALA A 662 14.08 -66.37 77.08
CA ALA A 662 13.53 -66.88 78.34
C ALA A 662 14.02 -68.30 78.65
N THR A 663 14.32 -69.11 77.63
CA THR A 663 14.93 -70.44 77.80
C THR A 663 16.44 -70.37 77.97
N MET A 664 17.08 -69.34 77.38
CA MET A 664 18.50 -69.08 77.53
C MET A 664 18.87 -68.48 78.90
N SER A 665 17.95 -67.81 79.59
CA SER A 665 18.17 -67.38 80.98
C SER A 665 18.16 -68.59 81.94
N PRO A 666 19.22 -68.82 82.74
CA PRO A 666 19.21 -69.84 83.79
C PRO A 666 18.06 -69.62 84.80
N PRO A 667 17.53 -70.69 85.44
CA PRO A 667 16.36 -70.59 86.32
C PRO A 667 16.48 -69.57 87.46
N GLU A 668 17.68 -69.38 87.99
CA GLU A 668 18.01 -68.42 89.05
C GLU A 668 17.81 -66.94 88.64
N TYR A 669 17.89 -66.62 87.34
CA TYR A 669 17.71 -65.26 86.82
C TYR A 669 16.27 -64.95 86.39
N ARG A 670 15.33 -65.92 86.39
CA ARG A 670 13.94 -65.69 85.92
C ARG A 670 13.20 -64.63 86.73
N GLN A 671 13.34 -64.65 88.05
CA GLN A 671 12.67 -63.67 88.91
C GLN A 671 13.22 -62.25 88.68
N GLN A 672 14.51 -62.13 88.37
CA GLN A 672 15.14 -60.87 87.99
C GLN A 672 14.64 -60.39 86.63
N ASP A 673 14.51 -61.29 85.64
CA ASP A 673 13.98 -60.98 84.31
C ASP A 673 12.52 -60.50 84.38
N GLU A 674 11.66 -61.20 85.13
CA GLU A 674 10.25 -60.80 85.31
C GLU A 674 10.13 -59.42 85.97
N ALA A 675 10.92 -59.16 87.02
CA ALA A 675 10.95 -57.86 87.69
C ALA A 675 11.41 -56.75 86.74
N LYS A 676 12.41 -57.03 85.90
CA LYS A 676 12.94 -56.07 84.91
C LYS A 676 11.97 -55.84 83.77
N ILE A 677 11.25 -56.86 83.30
CA ILE A 677 10.19 -56.72 82.29
C ILE A 677 9.03 -55.87 82.83
N ALA A 678 8.61 -56.09 84.07
CA ALA A 678 7.59 -55.27 84.72
C ALA A 678 8.05 -53.81 84.89
N GLU A 679 9.33 -53.59 85.23
CA GLU A 679 9.95 -52.26 85.29
C GLU A 679 9.90 -51.54 83.94
N ILE A 680 10.25 -52.24 82.86
CA ILE A 680 10.22 -51.72 81.48
C ILE A 680 8.80 -51.40 81.03
N GLN A 681 7.84 -52.28 81.29
CA GLN A 681 6.43 -52.05 80.94
C GLN A 681 5.85 -50.83 81.66
N ARG A 682 6.33 -50.54 82.88
CA ARG A 682 5.89 -49.38 83.67
C ARG A 682 6.59 -48.07 83.31
N THR A 683 7.89 -48.12 83.02
CA THR A 683 8.73 -46.90 82.93
C THR A 683 9.35 -46.63 81.56
N GLY A 684 9.26 -47.58 80.62
CA GLY A 684 9.81 -47.45 79.26
C GLY A 684 11.31 -47.72 79.14
N ALA A 685 11.98 -48.10 80.23
CA ALA A 685 13.36 -48.58 80.24
C ALA A 685 13.61 -49.32 81.56
N CYS A 686 14.72 -50.03 81.71
CA CYS A 686 15.23 -50.40 83.03
C CYS A 686 16.71 -50.06 83.14
N ALA A 687 17.18 -49.92 84.39
CA ALA A 687 18.60 -49.77 84.64
C ALA A 687 19.36 -51.01 84.11
N PRO A 688 20.51 -50.83 83.44
CA PRO A 688 21.35 -51.93 82.97
C PRO A 688 21.66 -52.92 84.10
N PHE A 689 21.67 -54.21 83.78
CA PHE A 689 21.97 -55.25 84.75
C PHE A 689 22.77 -56.37 84.11
N GLU A 690 23.58 -57.03 84.93
CA GLU A 690 24.37 -58.18 84.53
C GLU A 690 23.60 -59.46 84.85
N LYS A 691 23.68 -60.43 83.93
CA LYS A 691 23.21 -61.80 84.13
C LYS A 691 23.99 -62.75 83.22
N GLU A 692 23.61 -64.01 83.18
CA GLU A 692 24.20 -64.99 82.27
C GLU A 692 23.15 -65.53 81.29
N TYR A 693 23.60 -65.86 80.08
CA TYR A 693 22.84 -66.71 79.15
C TYR A 693 23.50 -68.08 79.02
N LEU A 694 22.66 -69.09 78.76
CA LEU A 694 23.06 -70.42 78.33
C LEU A 694 23.28 -70.38 76.81
N ARG A 695 24.48 -70.77 76.39
CA ARG A 695 24.82 -71.01 74.99
C ARG A 695 24.15 -72.29 74.48
N GLN A 696 24.10 -72.47 73.17
CA GLN A 696 23.58 -73.69 72.56
C GLN A 696 24.29 -74.98 73.04
N ASP A 697 25.57 -74.89 73.40
CA ASP A 697 26.38 -76.00 73.94
C ASP A 697 26.19 -76.24 75.46
N GLY A 698 25.35 -75.43 76.12
CA GLY A 698 25.06 -75.50 77.55
C GLY A 698 26.04 -74.73 78.46
N SER A 699 27.10 -74.14 77.91
CA SER A 699 28.00 -73.27 78.68
C SER A 699 27.36 -71.91 78.98
N ARG A 700 27.84 -71.23 80.03
CA ARG A 700 27.33 -69.91 80.45
C ARG A 700 28.16 -68.79 79.84
N VAL A 701 27.49 -67.73 79.38
CA VAL A 701 28.12 -66.49 78.93
C VAL A 701 27.59 -65.32 79.75
N PRO A 702 28.47 -64.56 80.44
CA PRO A 702 28.04 -63.37 81.14
C PRO A 702 27.68 -62.29 80.13
N ILE A 703 26.58 -61.59 80.40
CA ILE A 703 26.06 -60.54 79.57
C ILE A 703 25.69 -59.35 80.43
N TRP A 704 26.13 -58.18 80.00
CA TRP A 704 25.59 -56.93 80.49
C TRP A 704 24.48 -56.48 79.54
N GLN A 705 23.25 -56.47 80.06
CA GLN A 705 22.07 -56.20 79.26
C GLN A 705 21.56 -54.78 79.48
N VAL A 706 21.35 -54.06 78.38
CA VAL A 706 20.70 -52.75 78.35
C VAL A 706 19.41 -52.86 77.55
N LEU A 707 18.34 -52.26 78.10
CA LEU A 707 16.96 -52.51 77.69
C LEU A 707 16.20 -51.20 77.44
N PRO A 708 16.36 -50.59 76.25
CA PRO A 708 15.45 -49.56 75.78
C PRO A 708 14.14 -50.16 75.21
N TYR A 709 12.99 -49.60 75.61
CA TYR A 709 11.67 -50.01 75.12
C TYR A 709 11.13 -49.05 74.05
N CYS A 710 10.61 -49.60 72.95
CA CYS A 710 9.89 -48.84 71.94
C CYS A 710 8.37 -49.02 72.12
N PRO A 711 7.65 -48.03 72.67
CA PRO A 711 6.22 -48.16 73.00
C PRO A 711 5.31 -48.33 71.78
N ILE A 712 5.75 -47.95 70.58
CA ILE A 712 4.93 -48.00 69.36
C ILE A 712 4.80 -49.43 68.82
N ALA A 713 5.81 -50.29 69.03
CA ALA A 713 5.85 -51.64 68.46
C ALA A 713 5.65 -52.77 69.51
N ARG A 714 5.62 -52.45 70.81
CA ARG A 714 5.66 -53.44 71.92
C ARG A 714 6.84 -54.42 71.84
N ILE A 715 7.98 -53.93 71.38
CA ILE A 715 9.19 -54.72 71.19
C ILE A 715 10.32 -54.10 72.04
N ALA A 716 11.10 -54.95 72.68
CA ALA A 716 12.28 -54.55 73.43
C ALA A 716 13.53 -54.79 72.58
N VAL A 717 14.38 -53.77 72.47
CA VAL A 717 15.72 -53.92 71.89
C VAL A 717 16.66 -54.19 73.04
N PHE A 718 17.44 -55.26 72.96
CA PHE A 718 18.43 -55.58 73.97
C PHE A 718 19.81 -55.38 73.36
N ALA A 719 20.62 -54.54 74.00
CA ALA A 719 22.04 -54.46 73.72
C ALA A 719 22.77 -55.28 74.78
N LEU A 720 23.60 -56.20 74.32
CA LEU A 720 24.32 -57.19 75.11
C LEU A 720 25.81 -56.96 74.93
N PHE A 721 26.51 -56.75 76.03
CA PHE A 721 27.96 -56.67 76.07
C PHE A 721 28.50 -57.91 76.77
N LEU A 722 29.58 -58.48 76.24
CA LEU A 722 30.39 -59.43 77.00
C LEU A 722 31.13 -58.66 78.09
N THR A 723 31.05 -59.12 79.33
CA THR A 723 31.85 -58.58 80.44
C THR A 723 33.19 -59.28 80.60
#